data_AF-A0A7C8R7A4-F1
#
_entry.id   AF-A0A7C8R7A4-F1
#
_cell.length_a   1.000
_cell.length_b   1.000
_cell.length_c   1.000
_cell.angle_alpha   90.00
_cell.angle_beta   90.00
_cell.angle_gamma   90.00
#
_symmetry.space_group_name_H-M   'P 1'
#
loop_
_entity.id
_entity.type
_entity.pdbx_description
1 polymer ?
#
loop_
_entity_poly.entity_id
_entity_poly.type
_entity_poly.pdbx_seq_one_letter_code
_entity_poly.pdbx_strand_id
1 'polypeptide(L)'
;MSADKKWNSGADAADDDDDDSRDETEFQAMKDATLFAIEISNSMIAPADEDDDDVAGGSKKKKNKKPRYSSAEAALRCAEAILKNRIISTPNDMMGILLFGTEQTKYGEGSSNISYPNCYLLMDLDIPDAPSIKELKYLLDNPDELSEILKPSKKPASMANVLFAANHLFTTKAANFNSRRLFIITDNDNPETDKSARASAQTRARDLYDLGVRIEPFFVSSPTHQFDKTLFYTDIMYDTGEDTTENLPDAEEVAKATDAESRYEQMLSAITAKQAPRRALFTLKMEIGKGFVIGIKGYLLHKRVTPSRSHYIHEQGEKLQIVKGTTTRMDEETAQEVTPDQIRKAYKFGGETVSFSDEEFKKIRNFGDPVLRILGFKPQTELQFWHNMRSSTFIYPSEEDYTGSTRTFAALRNKLLKDKLMGIAWFIARRNAAPVMAAIIPSEEPQGMFIIPLPFVDDIRQNPEVPHVVAPNYLIDRMQDIIRQLHMPKGYIPEKYPNPALQKHYKVLEAIALEEELPEEFEDKTEPKYKNIEKHAGQYIQDWGDALSQAMAEFRLTKPAQVEIHGTKRGREPAGAAAAKKVKKDVDSGPGDADKEMRAAYDKNTLSKLTVAVLKDWLNSKGMSVAGKKADLVERIEEHFENK
;
A
#
# COMPACT_ATOMS: atom_id res chain seq x y z
N MET A 1 -9.82 -19.63 -52.63
CA MET A 1 -9.54 -20.21 -51.30
C MET A 1 -8.69 -19.22 -50.53
N SER A 2 -9.18 -18.87 -49.35
CA SER A 2 -8.82 -17.71 -48.55
C SER A 2 -7.49 -17.87 -47.82
N ALA A 3 -6.75 -16.76 -47.67
CA ALA A 3 -5.83 -16.53 -46.57
C ALA A 3 -5.55 -15.01 -46.45
N ASP A 4 -6.49 -14.29 -45.84
CA ASP A 4 -6.29 -12.91 -45.39
C ASP A 4 -5.39 -12.92 -44.15
N LYS A 5 -4.13 -12.51 -44.32
CA LYS A 5 -3.23 -12.13 -43.22
C LYS A 5 -3.72 -10.80 -42.63
N LYS A 6 -4.44 -10.86 -41.52
CA LYS A 6 -4.72 -9.70 -40.67
C LYS A 6 -3.42 -9.26 -39.98
N TRP A 7 -2.96 -8.07 -40.33
CA TRP A 7 -1.96 -7.29 -39.62
C TRP A 7 -2.44 -7.04 -38.17
N ASN A 8 -1.71 -7.57 -37.18
CA ASN A 8 -1.97 -7.35 -35.77
C ASN A 8 -1.16 -6.12 -35.32
N SER A 9 -1.77 -4.95 -35.28
CA SER A 9 -1.16 -3.71 -34.80
C SER A 9 -1.15 -3.66 -33.27
N GLY A 10 -0.38 -4.54 -32.64
CA GLY A 10 -0.34 -4.67 -31.18
C GLY A 10 1.01 -5.04 -30.58
N ALA A 11 2.13 -4.90 -31.32
CA ALA A 11 3.44 -5.34 -30.84
C ALA A 11 4.58 -4.30 -30.99
N ASP A 12 4.30 -3.07 -31.43
CA ASP A 12 5.32 -2.02 -31.60
C ASP A 12 4.93 -0.70 -30.90
N ALA A 13 4.30 -0.79 -29.73
CA ALA A 13 4.50 0.22 -28.71
C ALA A 13 5.65 -0.31 -27.87
N ALA A 14 6.88 0.05 -28.26
CA ALA A 14 8.03 -0.13 -27.40
C ALA A 14 7.72 0.56 -26.08
N ASP A 15 7.64 -0.25 -25.02
CA ASP A 15 7.73 0.18 -23.64
C ASP A 15 9.03 0.99 -23.50
N ASP A 16 8.92 2.32 -23.63
CA ASP A 16 9.87 3.27 -23.06
C ASP A 16 9.61 3.45 -21.53
N ASP A 17 8.91 2.50 -20.91
CA ASP A 17 8.80 2.32 -19.46
C ASP A 17 9.93 1.41 -18.92
N ASP A 18 11.01 1.21 -19.68
CA ASP A 18 12.17 0.40 -19.24
C ASP A 18 13.07 1.10 -18.20
N ASP A 19 12.75 2.34 -17.79
CA ASP A 19 13.30 2.97 -16.57
C ASP A 19 12.37 2.80 -15.34
N ASP A 20 11.12 2.37 -15.55
CA ASP A 20 10.12 2.06 -14.50
C ASP A 20 9.85 0.54 -14.35
N SER A 21 10.35 -0.29 -15.27
CA SER A 21 10.53 -1.73 -15.09
C SER A 21 11.71 -2.01 -14.15
N ARG A 22 11.62 -1.50 -12.93
CA ARG A 22 12.40 -2.09 -11.86
C ARG A 22 12.07 -3.59 -11.87
N ASP A 23 13.12 -4.40 -11.99
CA ASP A 23 13.26 -5.64 -11.22
C ASP A 23 13.25 -5.25 -9.72
N GLU A 24 12.11 -4.70 -9.28
CA GLU A 24 11.65 -4.55 -7.91
C GLU A 24 11.21 -5.91 -7.36
N THR A 25 11.71 -6.97 -7.98
CA THR A 25 11.39 -8.38 -7.79
C THR A 25 12.57 -9.11 -7.16
N GLU A 26 13.79 -8.58 -7.24
CA GLU A 26 14.92 -9.07 -6.44
C GLU A 26 14.95 -8.41 -5.05
N PHE A 27 13.78 -8.30 -4.42
CA PHE A 27 13.74 -8.30 -2.96
C PHE A 27 14.12 -9.71 -2.52
N GLN A 28 15.41 -9.97 -2.28
CA GLN A 28 15.82 -11.21 -1.63
C GLN A 28 14.96 -11.39 -0.38
N ALA A 29 14.04 -12.34 -0.43
CA ALA A 29 13.15 -12.64 0.68
C ALA A 29 14.04 -13.12 1.82
N MET A 30 14.33 -12.23 2.77
CA MET A 30 15.01 -12.56 4.00
C MET A 30 14.13 -13.60 4.70
N LYS A 31 14.62 -14.83 4.77
CA LYS A 31 13.89 -15.95 5.32
C LYS A 31 13.64 -15.71 6.81
N ASP A 32 12.39 -15.74 7.23
CA ASP A 32 11.96 -15.58 8.62
C ASP A 32 11.53 -16.91 9.23
N ALA A 33 11.89 -17.16 10.48
CA ALA A 33 11.50 -18.34 11.23
C ALA A 33 10.71 -17.93 12.47
N THR A 34 9.49 -18.43 12.60
CA THR A 34 8.58 -18.02 13.67
C THR A 34 8.05 -19.22 14.43
N LEU A 35 8.17 -19.19 15.77
CA LEU A 35 7.64 -20.22 16.64
C LEU A 35 6.57 -19.63 17.55
N PHE A 36 5.36 -20.21 17.53
CA PHE A 36 4.30 -19.89 18.48
C PHE A 36 4.37 -20.83 19.67
N ALA A 37 4.73 -20.31 20.83
CA ALA A 37 4.64 -20.99 22.12
C ALA A 37 3.34 -20.58 22.81
N ILE A 38 2.38 -21.51 22.93
CA ILE A 38 1.04 -21.25 23.51
C ILE A 38 0.92 -21.98 24.84
N GLU A 39 0.57 -21.24 25.91
CA GLU A 39 0.32 -21.82 27.23
C GLU A 39 -1.02 -22.55 27.27
N ILE A 40 -1.00 -23.77 27.78
CA ILE A 40 -2.16 -24.58 28.10
C ILE A 40 -2.28 -24.67 29.62
N SER A 41 -3.10 -23.78 30.17
CA SER A 41 -3.46 -23.71 31.59
C SER A 41 -4.99 -23.83 31.73
N ASN A 42 -5.48 -24.10 32.94
CA ASN A 42 -6.93 -24.14 33.20
C ASN A 42 -7.63 -22.82 32.83
N SER A 43 -6.95 -21.69 32.97
CA SER A 43 -7.47 -20.36 32.66
C SER A 43 -7.41 -20.04 31.15
N MET A 44 -6.37 -20.50 30.45
CA MET A 44 -6.27 -20.34 28.98
C MET A 44 -7.31 -21.16 28.20
N ILE A 45 -7.70 -22.34 28.72
CA ILE A 45 -8.72 -23.20 28.11
C ILE A 45 -10.14 -22.91 28.61
N ALA A 46 -10.29 -22.08 29.65
CA ALA A 46 -11.60 -21.74 30.17
C ALA A 46 -12.44 -21.04 29.08
N PRO A 47 -13.75 -21.38 28.97
CA PRO A 47 -14.64 -20.64 28.09
C PRO A 47 -14.69 -19.17 28.55
N ALA A 48 -14.75 -18.22 27.62
CA ALA A 48 -14.84 -16.80 27.94
C ALA A 48 -16.06 -16.55 28.83
N ASP A 49 -15.85 -15.89 29.97
CA ASP A 49 -16.85 -15.66 31.02
C ASP A 49 -18.19 -15.20 30.43
N GLU A 50 -19.28 -15.81 30.88
CA GLU A 50 -20.62 -15.28 30.65
C GLU A 50 -20.73 -13.97 31.43
N ASP A 51 -20.77 -12.83 30.74
CA ASP A 51 -21.43 -11.66 31.31
C ASP A 51 -22.88 -12.10 31.58
N ASP A 52 -23.23 -12.26 32.85
CA ASP A 52 -24.59 -12.47 33.33
C ASP A 52 -25.42 -11.22 32.96
N ASP A 53 -25.89 -11.17 31.72
CA ASP A 53 -26.99 -10.29 31.29
C ASP A 53 -28.33 -10.85 31.84
N ASP A 54 -28.36 -11.17 33.14
CA ASP A 54 -29.58 -11.47 33.89
C ASP A 54 -30.05 -10.21 34.64
N VAL A 55 -30.27 -9.13 33.88
CA VAL A 55 -31.15 -8.04 34.31
C VAL A 55 -32.52 -8.23 33.66
N ALA A 56 -33.36 -8.94 34.42
CA ALA A 56 -34.82 -8.84 34.47
C ALA A 56 -35.57 -8.28 33.23
N GLY A 57 -36.20 -9.18 32.49
CA GLY A 57 -37.47 -8.93 31.81
C GLY A 57 -37.38 -8.33 30.39
N GLY A 58 -37.27 -9.19 29.38
CA GLY A 58 -37.48 -8.78 27.99
C GLY A 58 -37.34 -9.92 26.98
N SER A 59 -38.44 -10.23 26.29
CA SER A 59 -38.65 -11.19 25.20
C SER A 59 -37.41 -11.74 24.45
N LYS A 60 -37.25 -13.07 24.51
CA LYS A 60 -36.27 -13.89 23.76
C LYS A 60 -36.35 -13.65 22.24
N LYS A 61 -35.49 -12.78 21.71
CA LYS A 61 -35.03 -12.85 20.32
C LYS A 61 -33.76 -13.69 20.28
N LYS A 62 -33.83 -14.88 19.69
CA LYS A 62 -32.66 -15.70 19.33
C LYS A 62 -31.77 -14.90 18.36
N LYS A 63 -30.81 -14.13 18.87
CA LYS A 63 -29.62 -13.77 18.09
C LYS A 63 -28.81 -15.06 17.94
N ASN A 64 -28.31 -15.35 16.73
CA ASN A 64 -27.34 -16.42 16.49
C ASN A 64 -26.18 -16.25 17.48
N LYS A 65 -26.10 -17.08 18.53
CA LYS A 65 -24.92 -17.15 19.40
C LYS A 65 -23.79 -17.74 18.55
N LYS A 66 -22.84 -16.90 18.13
CA LYS A 66 -21.57 -17.37 17.55
C LYS A 66 -20.81 -18.18 18.63
N PRO A 67 -20.05 -19.22 18.26
CA PRO A 67 -19.21 -19.95 19.21
C PRO A 67 -18.15 -19.01 19.79
N ARG A 68 -18.09 -18.92 21.13
CA ARG A 68 -17.03 -18.18 21.85
C ARG A 68 -15.89 -19.17 22.14
N TYR A 69 -14.74 -18.92 21.53
CA TYR A 69 -13.53 -19.73 21.68
C TYR A 69 -12.82 -19.43 23.02
N SER A 70 -12.10 -20.42 23.55
CA SER A 70 -11.16 -20.20 24.67
C SER A 70 -9.96 -19.35 24.22
N SER A 71 -9.17 -18.81 25.16
CA SER A 71 -7.97 -18.02 24.81
C SER A 71 -6.94 -18.86 24.06
N ALA A 72 -6.75 -20.13 24.45
CA ALA A 72 -5.88 -21.08 23.76
C ALA A 72 -6.37 -21.41 22.35
N GLU A 73 -7.68 -21.62 22.17
CA GLU A 73 -8.25 -21.89 20.84
C GLU A 73 -8.17 -20.64 19.93
N ALA A 74 -8.43 -19.45 20.48
CA ALA A 74 -8.25 -18.19 19.76
C ALA A 74 -6.80 -18.02 19.29
N ALA A 75 -5.83 -18.42 20.11
CA ALA A 75 -4.42 -18.41 19.75
C ALA A 75 -4.09 -19.36 18.58
N LEU A 76 -4.63 -20.58 18.62
CA LEU A 76 -4.47 -21.58 17.56
C LEU A 76 -5.13 -21.14 16.25
N ARG A 77 -6.34 -20.58 16.29
CA ARG A 77 -7.00 -20.02 15.09
C ARG A 77 -6.22 -18.84 14.51
N CYS A 78 -5.57 -18.04 15.34
CA CYS A 78 -4.70 -16.98 14.85
C CYS A 78 -3.46 -17.55 14.15
N ALA A 79 -2.84 -18.59 14.73
CA ALA A 79 -1.75 -19.31 14.08
C ALA A 79 -2.17 -19.92 12.74
N GLU A 80 -3.38 -20.51 12.66
CA GLU A 80 -3.97 -21.03 11.41
C GLU A 80 -4.15 -19.93 10.35
N ALA A 81 -4.74 -18.79 10.71
CA ALA A 81 -4.90 -17.66 9.81
C ALA A 81 -3.55 -17.13 9.29
N ILE A 82 -2.52 -17.12 10.14
CA ILE A 82 -1.17 -16.73 9.77
C ILE A 82 -0.51 -17.73 8.83
N LEU A 83 -0.68 -19.04 9.08
CA LEU A 83 -0.17 -20.10 8.18
C LEU A 83 -0.75 -19.96 6.78
N LYS A 84 -2.07 -19.76 6.69
CA LYS A 84 -2.78 -19.52 5.43
C LYS A 84 -2.28 -18.29 4.71
N ASN A 85 -1.93 -17.23 5.43
CA ASN A 85 -1.37 -16.03 4.82
C ASN A 85 0.11 -16.23 4.38
N ARG A 86 0.90 -17.00 5.13
CA ARG A 86 2.32 -17.25 4.85
C ARG A 86 2.56 -18.13 3.63
N ILE A 87 1.78 -19.20 3.45
CA ILE A 87 1.91 -20.08 2.27
C ILE A 87 1.73 -19.29 0.96
N ILE A 88 1.02 -18.16 1.03
CA ILE A 88 0.71 -17.28 -0.08
C ILE A 88 1.73 -16.13 -0.22
N SER A 89 2.01 -15.42 0.87
CA SER A 89 2.79 -14.17 0.85
C SER A 89 4.29 -14.37 1.02
N THR A 90 4.72 -15.42 1.72
CA THR A 90 6.12 -15.68 2.10
C THR A 90 6.42 -17.19 2.12
N PRO A 91 6.47 -17.85 0.95
CA PRO A 91 6.52 -19.31 0.85
C PRO A 91 7.82 -19.96 1.34
N ASN A 92 8.84 -19.16 1.70
CA ASN A 92 10.13 -19.65 2.20
C ASN A 92 10.31 -19.48 3.72
N ASP A 93 9.32 -18.89 4.39
CA ASP A 93 9.38 -18.64 5.83
C ASP A 93 8.94 -19.89 6.61
N MET A 94 9.62 -20.14 7.73
CA MET A 94 9.31 -21.27 8.60
C MET A 94 8.32 -20.86 9.68
N MET A 95 7.41 -21.77 10.03
CA MET A 95 6.48 -21.59 11.14
C MET A 95 6.37 -22.88 11.94
N GLY A 96 6.34 -22.78 13.27
CA GLY A 96 6.10 -23.90 14.18
C GLY A 96 5.09 -23.54 15.26
N ILE A 97 4.44 -24.55 15.84
CA ILE A 97 3.51 -24.40 16.97
C ILE A 97 3.93 -25.35 18.09
N LEU A 98 4.32 -24.76 19.22
CA LEU A 98 4.68 -25.44 20.46
C LEU A 98 3.63 -25.11 21.53
N LEU A 99 2.96 -26.12 22.04
CA LEU A 99 2.11 -25.99 23.22
C LEU A 99 2.95 -26.30 24.46
N PHE A 100 2.78 -25.52 25.53
CA PHE A 100 3.43 -25.80 26.81
C PHE A 100 2.43 -25.79 27.96
N GLY A 101 2.69 -26.57 29.00
CA GLY A 101 1.74 -26.81 30.09
C GLY A 101 0.78 -27.97 29.82
N THR A 102 0.96 -28.73 28.73
CA THR A 102 0.14 -29.90 28.39
C THR A 102 0.46 -31.12 29.26
N GLU A 103 -0.53 -31.97 29.51
CA GLU A 103 -0.35 -33.26 30.19
C GLU A 103 0.53 -34.19 29.32
N GLN A 104 0.24 -34.25 28.03
CA GLN A 104 1.05 -34.98 27.06
C GLN A 104 2.35 -34.23 26.78
N THR A 105 3.43 -34.98 26.58
CA THR A 105 4.72 -34.46 26.12
C THR A 105 5.05 -35.10 24.79
N LYS A 106 5.21 -34.29 23.75
CA LYS A 106 5.55 -34.74 22.39
C LYS A 106 6.53 -33.73 21.81
N TYR A 107 7.73 -34.16 21.43
CA TYR A 107 8.73 -33.25 20.86
C TYR A 107 9.59 -34.02 19.86
N GLY A 108 9.45 -33.70 18.56
CA GLY A 108 10.27 -34.14 17.42
C GLY A 108 10.59 -35.65 17.26
N GLU A 109 10.30 -36.23 16.10
CA GLU A 109 10.81 -37.56 15.72
C GLU A 109 12.30 -37.45 15.32
N GLY A 110 13.22 -37.58 16.28
CA GLY A 110 14.66 -37.61 16.00
C GLY A 110 15.61 -37.43 17.18
N SER A 111 15.13 -36.90 18.31
CA SER A 111 15.96 -36.65 19.49
C SER A 111 15.65 -37.65 20.62
N SER A 112 16.14 -38.88 20.49
CA SER A 112 15.88 -39.99 21.42
C SER A 112 16.45 -39.82 22.86
N ASN A 113 16.95 -38.64 23.24
CA ASN A 113 17.50 -38.38 24.58
C ASN A 113 17.15 -37.02 25.22
N ILE A 114 16.41 -36.13 24.54
CA ILE A 114 16.04 -34.83 25.12
C ILE A 114 14.51 -34.75 25.14
N SER A 115 13.92 -35.02 26.30
CA SER A 115 12.50 -34.80 26.56
C SER A 115 12.33 -33.48 27.29
N TYR A 116 11.43 -32.63 26.79
CA TYR A 116 11.04 -31.37 27.42
C TYR A 116 9.68 -31.60 28.10
N PRO A 117 9.63 -31.83 29.42
CA PRO A 117 8.39 -32.16 30.10
C PRO A 117 7.32 -31.08 29.88
N ASN A 118 6.08 -31.52 29.66
CA ASN A 118 4.91 -30.66 29.47
C ASN A 118 5.01 -29.72 28.26
N CYS A 119 5.81 -30.10 27.26
CA CYS A 119 5.88 -29.44 25.96
C CYS A 119 5.35 -30.39 24.88
N TYR A 120 4.40 -29.92 24.08
CA TYR A 120 3.79 -30.64 22.97
C TYR A 120 3.99 -29.85 21.67
N LEU A 121 4.88 -30.33 20.81
CA LEU A 121 5.12 -29.79 19.47
C LEU A 121 3.96 -30.23 18.57
N LEU A 122 3.00 -29.33 18.37
CA LEU A 122 1.83 -29.56 17.53
C LEU A 122 2.24 -29.55 16.05
N MET A 123 3.09 -28.60 15.68
CA MET A 123 3.63 -28.46 14.33
C MET A 123 5.11 -28.13 14.44
N ASP A 124 5.96 -28.92 13.77
CA ASP A 124 7.42 -28.71 13.77
C ASP A 124 7.78 -27.38 13.09
N LEU A 125 8.95 -26.84 13.39
CA LEU A 125 9.44 -25.62 12.76
C LEU A 125 9.95 -25.93 11.35
N ASP A 126 9.07 -25.77 10.36
CA ASP A 126 9.36 -25.99 8.94
C ASP A 126 8.57 -25.03 8.04
N ILE A 127 8.83 -25.08 6.73
CA ILE A 127 8.06 -24.34 5.73
C ILE A 127 6.63 -24.92 5.70
N PRO A 128 5.58 -24.10 5.92
CA PRO A 128 4.21 -24.57 5.92
C PRO A 128 3.82 -25.25 4.60
N ASP A 129 3.25 -26.44 4.69
CA ASP A 129 2.70 -27.18 3.57
C ASP A 129 1.18 -27.36 3.70
N ALA A 130 0.53 -27.72 2.59
CA ALA A 130 -0.92 -27.92 2.58
C ALA A 130 -1.38 -29.01 3.58
N PRO A 131 -0.70 -30.18 3.70
CA PRO A 131 -1.04 -31.18 4.71
C PRO A 131 -1.05 -30.65 6.15
N SER A 132 -0.02 -29.92 6.60
CA SER A 132 0.05 -29.39 7.96
C SER A 132 -1.07 -28.39 8.25
N ILE A 133 -1.45 -27.58 7.25
CA ILE A 133 -2.58 -26.64 7.36
C ILE A 133 -3.91 -27.40 7.46
N LYS A 134 -4.10 -28.47 6.65
CA LYS A 134 -5.30 -29.32 6.74
C LYS A 134 -5.41 -30.00 8.10
N GLU A 135 -4.31 -30.51 8.64
CA GLU A 135 -4.28 -31.17 9.96
C GLU A 135 -4.65 -30.19 11.07
N LEU A 136 -4.06 -28.98 11.08
CA LEU A 136 -4.40 -27.96 12.07
C LEU A 136 -5.86 -27.51 11.95
N LYS A 137 -6.36 -27.32 10.72
CA LYS A 137 -7.77 -26.97 10.46
C LYS A 137 -8.71 -28.08 10.94
N TYR A 138 -8.37 -29.34 10.64
CA TYR A 138 -9.12 -30.50 11.10
C TYR A 138 -9.18 -30.54 12.63
N LEU A 139 -8.06 -30.35 13.33
CA LEU A 139 -8.06 -30.30 14.79
C LEU A 139 -8.92 -29.16 15.33
N LEU A 140 -8.89 -27.97 14.71
CA LEU A 140 -9.72 -26.84 15.11
C LEU A 140 -11.23 -27.03 14.85
N ASP A 141 -11.59 -27.82 13.85
CA ASP A 141 -12.97 -28.16 13.52
C ASP A 141 -13.51 -29.37 14.31
N ASN A 142 -12.62 -30.15 14.96
CA ASN A 142 -12.96 -31.32 15.79
C ASN A 142 -12.61 -31.06 17.28
N PRO A 143 -13.50 -30.40 18.04
CA PRO A 143 -13.21 -29.95 19.39
C PRO A 143 -12.93 -31.10 20.38
N ASP A 144 -13.50 -32.28 20.15
CA ASP A 144 -13.28 -33.45 21.01
C ASP A 144 -11.81 -33.88 20.98
N GLU A 145 -11.21 -34.02 19.80
CA GLU A 145 -9.79 -34.38 19.64
C GLU A 145 -8.86 -33.26 20.12
N LEU A 146 -9.21 -32.01 19.82
CA LEU A 146 -8.47 -30.85 20.31
C LEU A 146 -8.44 -30.82 21.83
N SER A 147 -9.57 -31.13 22.49
CA SER A 147 -9.67 -31.17 23.95
C SER A 147 -8.78 -32.25 24.58
N GLU A 148 -8.43 -33.31 23.85
CA GLU A 148 -7.49 -34.33 24.33
C GLU A 148 -6.04 -33.84 24.34
N ILE A 149 -5.68 -32.99 23.38
CA ILE A 149 -4.36 -32.36 23.27
C ILE A 149 -4.25 -31.20 24.25
N LEU A 150 -5.29 -30.37 24.37
CA LEU A 150 -5.35 -29.19 25.25
C LEU A 150 -5.61 -29.53 26.73
N LYS A 151 -5.25 -30.73 27.18
CA LYS A 151 -5.34 -31.10 28.59
C LYS A 151 -4.19 -30.46 29.38
N PRO A 152 -4.46 -29.59 30.36
CA PRO A 152 -3.43 -28.97 31.16
C PRO A 152 -2.81 -29.99 32.12
N SER A 153 -1.50 -29.89 32.29
CA SER A 153 -0.73 -30.68 33.24
C SER A 153 -1.06 -30.31 34.68
N LYS A 154 -0.95 -31.28 35.59
CA LYS A 154 -1.04 -31.06 37.04
C LYS A 154 0.12 -30.22 37.59
N LYS A 155 1.26 -30.19 36.89
CA LYS A 155 2.43 -29.38 37.23
C LYS A 155 2.65 -28.34 36.13
N PRO A 156 2.92 -27.08 36.49
CA PRO A 156 3.22 -26.05 35.50
C PRO A 156 4.48 -26.42 34.71
N ALA A 157 4.51 -26.07 33.43
CA ALA A 157 5.72 -26.22 32.62
C ALA A 157 6.78 -25.23 33.10
N SER A 158 8.03 -25.66 33.21
CA SER A 158 9.12 -24.75 33.54
C SER A 158 9.46 -23.90 32.32
N MET A 159 9.54 -22.59 32.51
CA MET A 159 9.87 -21.64 31.44
C MET A 159 11.28 -21.88 30.90
N ALA A 160 12.21 -22.32 31.76
CA ALA A 160 13.55 -22.71 31.32
C ALA A 160 13.51 -23.87 30.30
N ASN A 161 12.59 -24.83 30.46
CA ASN A 161 12.42 -25.94 29.51
C ASN A 161 11.78 -25.46 28.20
N VAL A 162 10.77 -24.60 28.27
CA VAL A 162 10.10 -24.03 27.08
C VAL A 162 11.11 -23.23 26.23
N LEU A 163 11.88 -22.34 26.86
CA LEU A 163 12.90 -21.54 26.17
C LEU A 163 14.03 -22.43 25.62
N PHE A 164 14.42 -23.48 26.35
CA PHE A 164 15.41 -24.44 25.86
C PHE A 164 14.90 -25.27 24.68
N ALA A 165 13.62 -25.64 24.68
CA ALA A 165 12.95 -26.32 23.57
C ALA A 165 12.89 -25.43 22.33
N ALA A 166 12.56 -24.14 22.50
CA ALA A 166 12.58 -23.17 21.42
C ALA A 166 13.99 -22.98 20.85
N ASN A 167 15.00 -22.86 21.71
CA ASN A 167 16.40 -22.72 21.30
C ASN A 167 16.85 -23.94 20.46
N HIS A 168 16.49 -25.15 20.89
CA HIS A 168 16.80 -26.35 20.12
C HIS A 168 16.13 -26.36 18.73
N LEU A 169 14.87 -25.93 18.59
CA LEU A 169 14.23 -25.81 17.27
C LEU A 169 14.93 -24.79 16.37
N PHE A 170 15.24 -23.60 16.89
CA PHE A 170 15.90 -22.56 16.10
C PHE A 170 17.32 -22.95 15.66
N THR A 171 18.07 -23.64 16.53
CA THR A 171 19.44 -24.10 16.21
C THR A 171 19.46 -25.28 15.24
N THR A 172 18.50 -26.20 15.33
CA THR A 172 18.48 -27.40 14.46
C THR A 172 17.84 -27.16 13.11
N LYS A 173 16.76 -26.36 13.05
CA LYS A 173 15.95 -26.16 11.83
C LYS A 173 16.22 -24.82 11.16
N ALA A 174 16.42 -23.75 11.93
CA ALA A 174 16.46 -22.37 11.43
C ALA A 174 17.83 -21.68 11.56
N ALA A 175 18.92 -22.44 11.63
CA ALA A 175 20.29 -21.88 11.77
C ALA A 175 20.70 -20.92 10.63
N ASN A 176 20.09 -21.07 9.45
CA ASN A 176 20.40 -20.27 8.25
C ASN A 176 19.45 -19.07 8.08
N PHE A 177 18.54 -18.85 9.04
CA PHE A 177 17.56 -17.76 8.99
C PHE A 177 18.11 -16.56 9.75
N ASN A 178 18.05 -15.38 9.11
CA ASN A 178 18.56 -14.13 9.69
C ASN A 178 17.54 -13.46 10.63
N SER A 179 16.26 -13.80 10.48
CA SER A 179 15.19 -13.34 11.37
C SER A 179 14.57 -14.56 12.05
N ARG A 180 14.54 -14.53 13.39
CA ARG A 180 14.00 -15.60 14.23
C ARG A 180 13.16 -14.98 15.34
N ARG A 181 11.91 -15.43 15.49
CA ARG A 181 10.96 -14.85 16.43
C ARG A 181 10.24 -15.92 17.22
N LEU A 182 10.22 -15.76 18.54
CA LEU A 182 9.47 -16.60 19.46
C LEU A 182 8.28 -15.80 19.99
N PHE A 183 7.07 -16.17 19.58
CA PHE A 183 5.85 -15.62 20.16
C PHE A 183 5.44 -16.44 21.37
N ILE A 184 5.27 -15.81 22.54
CA ILE A 184 4.81 -16.48 23.76
C ILE A 184 3.40 -15.99 24.09
N ILE A 185 2.39 -16.86 24.04
CA ILE A 185 0.99 -16.51 24.33
C ILE A 185 0.60 -17.12 25.66
N THR A 186 0.27 -16.29 26.65
CA THR A 186 0.16 -16.69 28.07
C THR A 186 -0.71 -15.71 28.86
N ASP A 187 -1.44 -16.22 29.85
CA ASP A 187 -2.17 -15.45 30.85
C ASP A 187 -1.51 -15.47 32.24
N ASN A 188 -0.37 -16.14 32.38
CA ASN A 188 0.39 -16.29 33.61
C ASN A 188 1.52 -15.27 33.69
N ASP A 189 1.36 -14.26 34.54
CA ASP A 189 2.29 -13.14 34.73
C ASP A 189 3.58 -13.52 35.48
N ASN A 190 3.55 -14.59 36.29
CA ASN A 190 4.65 -15.01 37.15
C ASN A 190 4.83 -16.55 37.14
N PRO A 191 5.27 -17.13 36.01
CA PRO A 191 5.39 -18.59 35.85
C PRO A 191 6.45 -19.22 36.76
N GLU A 192 7.50 -18.49 37.12
CA GLU A 192 8.62 -18.98 37.92
C GLU A 192 8.76 -18.15 39.21
N THR A 193 8.21 -18.68 40.31
CA THR A 193 8.26 -18.04 41.64
C THR A 193 9.55 -18.31 42.41
N ASP A 194 10.23 -19.43 42.10
CA ASP A 194 11.51 -19.77 42.70
C ASP A 194 12.67 -18.98 42.06
N LYS A 195 13.62 -18.54 42.89
CA LYS A 195 14.76 -17.74 42.44
C LYS A 195 15.70 -18.53 41.52
N SER A 196 15.92 -19.82 41.79
CA SER A 196 16.81 -20.65 40.98
C SER A 196 16.18 -20.96 39.62
N ALA A 197 14.88 -21.27 39.60
CA ALA A 197 14.15 -21.51 38.37
C ALA A 197 14.08 -20.24 37.49
N ARG A 198 13.85 -19.08 38.11
CA ARG A 198 13.88 -17.78 37.42
C ARG A 198 15.24 -17.46 36.80
N ALA A 199 16.33 -17.65 37.56
CA ALA A 199 17.69 -17.44 37.04
C ALA A 199 18.00 -18.39 35.87
N SER A 200 17.48 -19.63 35.92
CA SER A 200 17.61 -20.59 34.82
C SER A 200 16.87 -20.14 33.57
N ALA A 201 15.63 -19.64 33.71
CA ALA A 201 14.86 -19.09 32.60
C ALA A 201 15.51 -17.85 31.98
N GLN A 202 16.03 -16.92 32.80
CA GLN A 202 16.79 -15.75 32.35
C GLN A 202 18.04 -16.13 31.54
N THR A 203 18.76 -17.16 31.99
CA THR A 203 19.92 -17.68 31.26
C THR A 203 19.51 -18.21 29.90
N ARG A 204 18.41 -18.98 29.82
CA ARG A 204 17.90 -19.52 28.54
C ARG A 204 17.35 -18.44 27.61
N ALA A 205 16.75 -17.39 28.15
CA ALA A 205 16.33 -16.23 27.37
C ALA A 205 17.54 -15.49 26.78
N ARG A 206 18.63 -15.38 27.55
CA ARG A 206 19.88 -14.81 27.06
C ARG A 206 20.50 -15.65 25.94
N ASP A 207 20.51 -16.98 26.10
CA ASP A 207 20.97 -17.89 25.05
C ASP A 207 20.20 -17.67 23.73
N LEU A 208 18.89 -17.44 23.81
CA LEU A 208 18.05 -17.12 22.64
C LEU A 208 18.38 -15.74 22.04
N TYR A 209 18.60 -14.74 22.88
CA TYR A 209 19.00 -13.40 22.43
C TYR A 209 20.35 -13.41 21.71
N ASP A 210 21.35 -14.10 22.29
CA ASP A 210 22.68 -14.26 21.70
C ASP A 210 22.63 -15.05 20.38
N LEU A 211 21.64 -15.95 20.24
CA LEU A 211 21.33 -16.65 18.98
C LEU A 211 20.64 -15.74 17.94
N GLY A 212 20.25 -14.53 18.30
CA GLY A 212 19.52 -13.58 17.45
C GLY A 212 18.01 -13.84 17.38
N VAL A 213 17.44 -14.57 18.35
CA VAL A 213 15.99 -14.80 18.46
C VAL A 213 15.36 -13.66 19.26
N ARG A 214 14.34 -13.00 18.69
CA ARG A 214 13.53 -12.01 19.39
C ARG A 214 12.35 -12.70 20.09
N ILE A 215 12.22 -12.48 21.40
CA ILE A 215 11.08 -12.99 22.18
C ILE A 215 9.99 -11.90 22.19
N GLU A 216 8.81 -12.24 21.69
CA GLU A 216 7.67 -11.32 21.56
C GLU A 216 6.44 -11.93 22.24
N PRO A 217 6.18 -11.59 23.51
CA PRO A 217 5.03 -12.15 24.20
C PRO A 217 3.72 -11.43 23.85
N PHE A 218 2.64 -12.20 23.94
CA PHE A 218 1.25 -11.78 23.88
C PHE A 218 0.58 -12.15 25.19
N PHE A 219 0.37 -11.13 26.00
CA PHE A 219 -0.22 -11.27 27.32
C PHE A 219 -1.73 -11.26 27.24
N VAL A 220 -2.34 -12.27 27.81
CA VAL A 220 -3.79 -12.41 27.89
C VAL A 220 -4.22 -11.96 29.29
N SER A 221 -4.88 -10.80 29.37
CA SER A 221 -5.58 -10.39 30.59
C SER A 221 -6.96 -11.04 30.64
N SER A 222 -7.45 -11.30 31.86
CA SER A 222 -8.84 -11.67 32.11
C SER A 222 -9.59 -10.50 32.77
N PRO A 223 -10.94 -10.51 32.78
CA PRO A 223 -11.72 -9.48 33.49
C PRO A 223 -11.39 -9.40 34.99
N THR A 224 -10.91 -10.50 35.57
CA THR A 224 -10.57 -10.64 37.00
C THR A 224 -9.09 -10.41 37.30
N HIS A 225 -8.21 -10.45 36.29
CA HIS A 225 -6.77 -10.32 36.44
C HIS A 225 -6.15 -9.55 35.26
N GLN A 226 -5.59 -8.39 35.56
CA GLN A 226 -4.80 -7.61 34.62
C GLN A 226 -3.35 -8.10 34.65
N PHE A 227 -2.81 -8.46 33.48
CA PHE A 227 -1.48 -9.05 33.37
C PHE A 227 -0.37 -8.04 33.72
N ASP A 228 0.53 -8.41 34.64
CA ASP A 228 1.69 -7.60 35.03
C ASP A 228 3.02 -8.17 34.50
N LYS A 229 3.52 -7.59 33.40
CA LYS A 229 4.79 -7.99 32.78
C LYS A 229 6.02 -7.83 33.69
N THR A 230 5.95 -6.96 34.70
CA THR A 230 7.10 -6.63 35.57
C THR A 230 7.47 -7.74 36.54
N LEU A 231 6.57 -8.71 36.76
CA LEU A 231 6.79 -9.80 37.71
C LEU A 231 7.80 -10.84 37.21
N PHE A 232 7.91 -11.02 35.90
CA PHE A 232 8.81 -12.01 35.29
C PHE A 232 9.29 -11.61 33.89
N TYR A 233 8.39 -11.19 33.00
CA TYR A 233 8.71 -11.11 31.57
C TYR A 233 9.66 -9.97 31.20
N THR A 234 9.71 -8.88 31.98
CA THR A 234 10.72 -7.81 31.81
C THR A 234 12.15 -8.35 31.90
N ASP A 235 12.39 -9.40 32.68
CA ASP A 235 13.73 -9.96 32.87
C ASP A 235 14.21 -10.84 31.70
N ILE A 236 13.28 -11.30 30.84
CA ILE A 236 13.59 -12.19 29.70
C ILE A 236 13.42 -11.49 28.34
N MET A 237 12.81 -10.30 28.32
CA MET A 237 12.70 -9.46 27.15
C MET A 237 13.93 -8.57 27.02
N TYR A 238 14.81 -8.91 26.07
CA TYR A 238 15.96 -8.09 25.73
C TYR A 238 15.59 -7.14 24.59
N ASP A 239 15.56 -5.84 24.88
CA ASP A 239 15.42 -4.82 23.84
C ASP A 239 16.74 -4.74 23.05
N THR A 240 16.64 -4.85 21.72
CA THR A 240 17.79 -4.76 20.82
C THR A 240 18.30 -3.33 20.66
N GLY A 241 17.60 -2.33 21.22
CA GLY A 241 17.99 -0.92 21.11
C GLY A 241 17.87 -0.35 19.69
N GLU A 242 17.43 -1.16 18.72
CA GLU A 242 17.26 -0.78 17.32
C GLU A 242 15.81 -0.40 16.94
N ASP A 243 14.84 -0.50 17.84
CA ASP A 243 13.47 -0.13 17.53
C ASP A 243 12.88 0.81 18.59
N THR A 244 12.61 2.04 18.16
CA THR A 244 11.59 2.93 18.72
C THR A 244 10.26 2.18 18.82
N THR A 245 10.04 1.51 19.94
CA THR A 245 8.81 0.79 20.32
C THR A 245 7.65 1.73 20.65
N GLU A 246 7.86 3.04 20.66
CA GLU A 246 6.83 4.05 20.99
C GLU A 246 5.69 4.21 19.96
N ASN A 247 5.67 3.50 18.81
CA ASN A 247 4.69 3.74 17.73
C ASN A 247 3.90 2.51 17.26
N LEU A 248 3.76 1.49 18.09
CA LEU A 248 2.71 0.47 17.93
C LEU A 248 1.86 0.52 19.21
N PRO A 249 0.55 0.21 19.16
CA PRO A 249 -0.25 0.14 20.37
C PRO A 249 0.51 -0.74 21.36
N ASP A 250 0.83 -0.16 22.51
CA ASP A 250 1.54 -0.87 23.56
C ASP A 250 0.89 -2.24 23.76
N ALA A 251 1.66 -3.25 24.13
CA ALA A 251 1.08 -4.51 24.60
C ALA A 251 -0.02 -4.27 25.70
N GLU A 252 -0.02 -3.09 26.32
CA GLU A 252 -1.02 -2.57 27.25
C GLU A 252 -2.37 -2.15 26.62
N GLU A 253 -2.45 -1.77 25.34
CA GLU A 253 -3.74 -1.58 24.64
C GLU A 253 -4.36 -2.91 24.21
N VAL A 254 -3.53 -3.89 23.83
CA VAL A 254 -3.96 -5.27 23.51
C VAL A 254 -4.53 -5.97 24.76
N ALA A 255 -4.02 -5.63 25.94
CA ALA A 255 -4.45 -6.19 27.22
C ALA A 255 -5.82 -5.68 27.72
N LYS A 256 -6.48 -4.73 27.02
CA LYS A 256 -7.79 -4.15 27.42
C LYS A 256 -9.00 -4.77 26.72
N ALA A 257 -8.79 -5.70 25.78
CA ALA A 257 -9.89 -6.39 25.10
C ALA A 257 -10.56 -7.42 26.01
N THR A 258 -11.84 -7.21 26.31
CA THR A 258 -12.61 -8.08 27.22
C THR A 258 -13.21 -9.32 26.52
N ASP A 259 -13.46 -9.28 25.20
CA ASP A 259 -14.03 -10.43 24.47
C ASP A 259 -12.96 -11.21 23.68
N ALA A 260 -13.10 -12.53 23.58
CA ALA A 260 -12.19 -13.42 22.87
C ALA A 260 -12.04 -13.08 21.37
N GLU A 261 -13.11 -12.62 20.70
CA GLU A 261 -13.07 -12.19 19.29
C GLU A 261 -12.22 -10.93 19.11
N SER A 262 -12.32 -9.97 20.04
CA SER A 262 -11.48 -8.77 20.03
C SER A 262 -10.01 -9.08 20.32
N ARG A 263 -9.73 -10.03 21.22
CA ARG A 263 -8.36 -10.52 21.48
C ARG A 263 -7.76 -11.20 20.25
N TYR A 264 -8.54 -12.02 19.54
CA TYR A 264 -8.13 -12.62 18.28
C TYR A 264 -7.79 -11.57 17.21
N GLU A 265 -8.67 -10.59 16.97
CA GLU A 265 -8.45 -9.54 15.95
C GLU A 265 -7.22 -8.68 16.29
N GLN A 266 -7.05 -8.33 17.56
CA GLN A 266 -5.89 -7.56 18.02
C GLN A 266 -4.60 -8.36 17.93
N MET A 267 -4.62 -9.63 18.31
CA MET A 267 -3.44 -10.51 18.20
C MET A 267 -3.06 -10.70 16.73
N LEU A 268 -4.02 -10.94 15.85
CA LEU A 268 -3.77 -11.06 14.41
C LEU A 268 -3.19 -9.76 13.85
N SER A 269 -3.73 -8.61 14.22
CA SER A 269 -3.21 -7.29 13.81
C SER A 269 -1.78 -7.06 14.31
N ALA A 270 -1.53 -7.31 15.60
CA ALA A 270 -0.23 -7.11 16.22
C ALA A 270 0.84 -8.06 15.68
N ILE A 271 0.50 -9.33 15.46
CA ILE A 271 1.42 -10.28 14.84
C ILE A 271 1.68 -9.86 13.38
N THR A 272 0.64 -9.53 12.61
CA THR A 272 0.80 -9.10 11.21
C THR A 272 1.65 -7.82 11.09
N ALA A 273 1.49 -6.87 12.03
CA ALA A 273 2.30 -5.66 12.08
C ALA A 273 3.78 -5.95 12.36
N LYS A 274 4.08 -7.01 13.11
CA LYS A 274 5.45 -7.40 13.46
C LYS A 274 6.07 -8.41 12.47
N GLN A 275 5.26 -9.12 11.69
CA GLN A 275 5.72 -10.14 10.73
C GLN A 275 6.74 -9.60 9.72
N ALA A 276 6.51 -8.42 9.14
CA ALA A 276 7.41 -7.87 8.14
C ALA A 276 8.61 -7.16 8.81
N PRO A 277 9.86 -7.60 8.58
CA PRO A 277 11.02 -6.83 9.01
C PRO A 277 11.03 -5.47 8.30
N ARG A 278 11.42 -4.41 9.00
CA ARG A 278 11.57 -3.06 8.42
C ARG A 278 12.72 -3.06 7.41
N ARG A 279 12.40 -3.17 6.12
CA ARG A 279 13.41 -3.17 5.04
C ARG A 279 13.59 -1.76 4.47
N ALA A 280 14.79 -1.22 4.62
CA ALA A 280 15.15 0.06 4.01
C ALA A 280 15.27 -0.10 2.48
N LEU A 281 14.55 0.75 1.75
CA LEU A 281 14.67 0.90 0.29
C LEU A 281 16.04 1.45 -0.11
N PHE A 282 16.59 2.34 0.72
CA PHE A 282 17.94 2.89 0.55
C PHE A 282 18.49 3.39 1.89
N THR A 283 19.81 3.46 1.99
CA THR A 283 20.54 4.21 3.04
C THR A 283 21.27 5.34 2.33
N LEU A 284 20.99 6.59 2.72
CA LEU A 284 21.53 7.79 2.08
C LEU A 284 21.98 8.82 3.10
N LYS A 285 22.91 9.67 2.68
CA LYS A 285 23.21 10.91 3.38
C LYS A 285 22.19 12.00 3.03
N MET A 286 21.78 12.76 4.04
CA MET A 286 20.92 13.94 3.90
C MET A 286 21.73 15.20 4.19
N GLU A 287 21.92 16.03 3.17
CA GLU A 287 22.65 17.30 3.25
C GLU A 287 21.67 18.42 3.58
N ILE A 288 21.69 18.92 4.81
CA ILE A 288 20.84 20.04 5.27
C ILE A 288 21.48 21.38 4.90
N GLY A 289 22.80 21.44 4.90
CA GLY A 289 23.59 22.60 4.53
C GLY A 289 25.03 22.22 4.22
N LYS A 290 25.86 23.19 3.85
CA LYS A 290 27.27 22.93 3.49
C LYS A 290 28.03 22.35 4.68
N GLY A 291 28.46 21.09 4.56
CA GLY A 291 29.16 20.35 5.62
C GLY A 291 28.26 19.86 6.75
N PHE A 292 26.94 20.07 6.67
CA PHE A 292 25.98 19.60 7.66
C PHE A 292 25.15 18.44 7.10
N VAL A 293 25.55 17.23 7.48
CA VAL A 293 25.11 15.97 6.90
C VAL A 293 24.66 15.01 7.99
N ILE A 294 23.55 14.31 7.75
CA ILE A 294 23.05 13.24 8.63
C ILE A 294 22.79 11.96 7.83
N GLY A 295 22.79 10.81 8.50
CA GLY A 295 22.40 9.53 7.92
C GLY A 295 20.89 9.33 7.95
N ILE A 296 20.31 8.85 6.85
CA ILE A 296 18.89 8.50 6.76
C ILE A 296 18.69 7.16 6.04
N LYS A 297 17.63 6.46 6.43
CA LYS A 297 17.09 5.29 5.72
C LYS A 297 15.73 5.64 5.14
N GLY A 298 15.49 5.23 3.90
CA GLY A 298 14.20 5.35 3.22
C GLY A 298 13.42 4.05 3.29
N TYR A 299 12.11 4.12 3.49
CA TYR A 299 11.19 3.00 3.62
C TYR A 299 9.96 3.25 2.74
N LEU A 300 9.46 2.18 2.12
CA LEU A 300 8.24 2.24 1.34
C LEU A 300 7.08 1.72 2.20
N LEU A 301 6.22 2.62 2.68
CA LEU A 301 5.06 2.22 3.51
C LEU A 301 3.93 1.60 2.68
N HIS A 302 3.78 2.05 1.44
CA HIS A 302 2.74 1.57 0.53
C HIS A 302 3.37 1.07 -0.75
N LYS A 303 3.23 -0.24 -0.99
CA LYS A 303 3.63 -0.89 -2.24
C LYS A 303 2.40 -1.45 -2.92
N ARG A 304 2.28 -1.21 -4.23
CA ARG A 304 1.27 -1.90 -5.05
C ARG A 304 1.65 -3.38 -5.12
N VAL A 305 0.79 -4.24 -4.59
CA VAL A 305 0.94 -5.69 -4.72
C VAL A 305 0.33 -6.13 -6.04
N THR A 306 1.09 -6.90 -6.81
CA THR A 306 0.63 -7.56 -8.04
C THR A 306 0.91 -9.05 -7.92
N PRO A 307 0.04 -9.93 -8.44
CA PRO A 307 0.34 -11.35 -8.46
C PRO A 307 1.57 -11.56 -9.35
N SER A 308 2.58 -12.23 -8.81
CA SER A 308 3.80 -12.56 -9.55
C SER A 308 3.90 -14.07 -9.67
N ARG A 309 4.27 -14.55 -10.86
CA ARG A 309 4.57 -15.97 -11.06
C ARG A 309 5.90 -16.27 -10.39
N SER A 310 5.91 -17.19 -9.43
CA SER A 310 7.14 -17.52 -8.71
C SER A 310 8.06 -18.42 -9.52
N HIS A 311 7.53 -19.50 -10.13
CA HIS A 311 8.35 -20.52 -10.79
C HIS A 311 7.67 -21.10 -12.03
N TYR A 312 8.49 -21.63 -12.94
CA TYR A 312 8.06 -22.55 -13.98
C TYR A 312 8.15 -23.99 -13.46
N ILE A 313 7.13 -24.81 -13.73
CA ILE A 313 7.05 -26.19 -13.25
C ILE A 313 7.08 -27.13 -14.44
N HIS A 314 7.85 -28.21 -14.32
CA HIS A 314 7.83 -29.33 -15.26
C HIS A 314 6.90 -30.43 -14.73
N GLU A 315 5.81 -30.68 -15.47
CA GLU A 315 4.73 -31.59 -15.05
C GLU A 315 4.87 -33.03 -15.59
N GLN A 316 5.79 -33.30 -16.54
CA GLN A 316 5.87 -34.62 -17.19
C GLN A 316 6.57 -35.71 -16.36
N GLY A 317 7.06 -35.37 -15.16
CA GLY A 317 7.71 -36.31 -14.24
C GLY A 317 6.78 -36.81 -13.12
N GLU A 318 7.19 -37.88 -12.43
CA GLU A 318 6.49 -38.42 -11.25
C GLU A 318 6.47 -37.43 -10.06
N LYS A 319 7.38 -36.45 -10.06
CA LYS A 319 7.43 -35.32 -9.12
C LYS A 319 7.49 -34.02 -9.90
N LEU A 320 6.72 -33.02 -9.44
CA LEU A 320 6.80 -31.66 -9.95
C LEU A 320 8.20 -31.08 -9.70
N GLN A 321 8.86 -30.60 -10.75
CA GLN A 321 10.20 -30.02 -10.66
C GLN A 321 10.18 -28.55 -11.06
N ILE A 322 10.89 -27.71 -10.29
CA ILE A 322 11.07 -26.29 -10.60
C ILE A 322 12.10 -26.16 -11.73
N VAL A 323 11.71 -25.47 -12.80
CA VAL A 323 12.56 -25.22 -13.97
C VAL A 323 13.35 -23.94 -13.76
N LYS A 324 14.66 -24.02 -13.98
CA LYS A 324 15.55 -22.85 -14.03
C LYS A 324 15.65 -22.33 -15.46
N GLY A 325 15.03 -21.18 -15.73
CA GLY A 325 15.18 -20.48 -17.00
C GLY A 325 16.59 -19.90 -17.14
N THR A 326 17.21 -20.09 -18.31
CA THR A 326 18.44 -19.38 -18.69
C THR A 326 18.20 -18.71 -20.03
N THR A 327 18.55 -17.43 -20.14
CA THR A 327 18.39 -16.65 -21.37
C THR A 327 19.78 -16.31 -21.88
N THR A 328 20.15 -16.89 -23.02
CA THR A 328 21.40 -16.57 -23.73
C THR A 328 21.05 -15.82 -25.01
N ARG A 329 21.82 -14.77 -25.32
CA ARG A 329 21.68 -14.04 -26.59
C ARG A 329 22.66 -14.65 -27.59
N MET A 330 22.16 -14.99 -28.77
CA MET A 330 22.97 -15.58 -29.84
C MET A 330 22.92 -14.69 -31.07
N ASP A 331 24.04 -14.64 -31.79
CA ASP A 331 24.12 -14.00 -33.09
C ASP A 331 23.37 -14.84 -34.14
N GLU A 332 22.56 -14.19 -34.98
CA GLU A 332 21.66 -14.89 -35.92
C GLU A 332 22.42 -15.64 -37.02
N GLU A 333 23.58 -15.13 -37.47
CA GLU A 333 24.33 -15.72 -38.57
C GLU A 333 25.32 -16.79 -38.08
N THR A 334 25.96 -16.56 -36.94
CA THR A 334 27.04 -17.42 -36.45
C THR A 334 26.60 -18.41 -35.36
N ALA A 335 25.40 -18.22 -34.79
CA ALA A 335 24.89 -18.96 -33.62
C ALA A 335 25.85 -18.96 -32.42
N GLN A 336 26.79 -18.00 -32.37
CA GLN A 336 27.70 -17.83 -31.25
C GLN A 336 27.01 -17.02 -30.15
N GLU A 337 27.33 -17.36 -28.89
CA GLU A 337 26.85 -16.60 -27.74
C GLU A 337 27.47 -15.21 -27.73
N VAL A 338 26.60 -14.20 -27.66
CA VAL A 338 27.00 -12.79 -27.67
C VAL A 338 27.17 -12.32 -26.23
N THR A 339 28.37 -11.84 -25.92
CA THR A 339 28.68 -11.26 -24.61
C THR A 339 28.13 -9.83 -24.52
N PRO A 340 27.81 -9.31 -23.31
CA PRO A 340 27.32 -7.94 -23.15
C PRO A 340 28.21 -6.87 -23.78
N ASP A 341 29.52 -7.06 -23.81
CA ASP A 341 30.49 -6.12 -24.39
C ASP A 341 30.39 -6.02 -25.93
N GLN A 342 29.84 -7.04 -26.58
CA GLN A 342 29.59 -7.06 -28.02
C GLN A 342 28.25 -6.42 -28.40
N ILE A 343 27.40 -6.13 -27.42
CA ILE A 343 26.08 -5.53 -27.62
C ILE A 343 26.21 -4.02 -27.51
N ARG A 344 25.65 -3.29 -28.47
CA ARG A 344 25.50 -1.83 -28.40
C ARG A 344 24.04 -1.45 -28.54
N LYS A 345 23.60 -0.53 -27.69
CA LYS A 345 22.27 0.06 -27.82
C LYS A 345 22.30 1.12 -28.91
N ALA A 346 21.30 1.10 -29.79
CA ALA A 346 21.18 2.07 -30.86
C ALA A 346 19.74 2.58 -30.97
N TYR A 347 19.60 3.87 -31.24
CA TYR A 347 18.34 4.58 -31.34
C TYR A 347 18.18 5.12 -32.75
N LYS A 348 17.01 4.92 -33.35
CA LYS A 348 16.70 5.44 -34.69
C LYS A 348 16.10 6.84 -34.56
N PHE A 349 16.74 7.82 -35.16
CA PHE A 349 16.27 9.21 -35.19
C PHE A 349 16.42 9.77 -36.60
N GLY A 350 15.31 10.24 -37.20
CA GLY A 350 15.35 10.86 -38.53
C GLY A 350 15.82 9.95 -39.68
N GLY A 351 15.78 8.62 -39.51
CA GLY A 351 16.29 7.65 -40.49
C GLY A 351 17.75 7.26 -40.29
N GLU A 352 18.47 7.92 -39.39
CA GLU A 352 19.82 7.54 -38.98
C GLU A 352 19.78 6.69 -37.70
N THR A 353 20.75 5.78 -37.56
CA THR A 353 20.89 4.94 -36.37
C THR A 353 22.07 5.44 -35.54
N VAL A 354 21.77 5.99 -34.36
CA VAL A 354 22.78 6.50 -33.43
C VAL A 354 23.05 5.43 -32.38
N SER A 355 24.25 4.88 -32.37
CA SER A 355 24.69 3.89 -31.38
C SER A 355 25.43 4.57 -30.22
N PHE A 356 25.18 4.09 -29.01
CA PHE A 356 25.86 4.55 -27.80
C PHE A 356 26.47 3.36 -27.07
N SER A 357 27.65 3.57 -26.48
CA SER A 357 28.27 2.63 -25.55
C SER A 357 27.66 2.73 -24.16
N ASP A 358 27.80 1.67 -23.36
CA ASP A 358 27.34 1.66 -21.97
C ASP A 358 28.04 2.72 -21.10
N GLU A 359 29.30 3.03 -21.40
CA GLU A 359 30.03 4.11 -20.74
C GLU A 359 29.46 5.49 -21.04
N GLU A 360 29.05 5.72 -22.29
CA GLU A 360 28.40 6.97 -22.69
C GLU A 360 27.04 7.10 -22.00
N PHE A 361 26.25 6.03 -21.92
CA PHE A 361 25.01 6.06 -21.15
C PHE A 361 25.23 6.37 -19.67
N LYS A 362 26.24 5.75 -19.04
CA LYS A 362 26.60 6.04 -17.65
C LYS A 362 26.99 7.50 -17.48
N LYS A 363 27.74 8.08 -18.43
CA LYS A 363 28.10 9.51 -18.40
C LYS A 363 26.89 10.43 -18.59
N ILE A 364 26.00 10.12 -19.53
CA ILE A 364 24.78 10.90 -19.79
C ILE A 364 23.86 10.88 -18.57
N ARG A 365 23.77 9.75 -17.86
CA ARG A 365 22.93 9.57 -16.67
C ARG A 365 23.62 9.95 -15.35
N ASN A 366 24.86 10.45 -15.38
CA ASN A 366 25.58 10.79 -14.17
C ASN A 366 25.25 12.22 -13.68
N PHE A 367 24.35 12.31 -12.73
CA PHE A 367 23.96 13.57 -12.06
C PHE A 367 24.59 13.75 -10.67
N GLY A 368 25.56 12.91 -10.31
CA GLY A 368 26.23 12.91 -9.01
C GLY A 368 25.93 11.67 -8.17
N ASP A 369 26.52 11.65 -6.98
CA ASP A 369 26.32 10.57 -6.01
C ASP A 369 24.92 10.64 -5.36
N PRO A 370 24.39 9.49 -4.90
CA PRO A 370 23.11 9.42 -4.20
C PRO A 370 23.09 10.33 -2.96
N VAL A 371 22.08 11.20 -2.89
CA VAL A 371 21.97 12.21 -1.83
C VAL A 371 20.53 12.74 -1.75
N LEU A 372 20.11 13.07 -0.54
CA LEU A 372 18.96 13.94 -0.30
C LEU A 372 19.47 15.31 0.15
N ARG A 373 19.50 16.29 -0.76
CA ARG A 373 19.99 17.64 -0.44
C ARG A 373 18.83 18.61 -0.25
N ILE A 374 18.73 19.22 0.91
CA ILE A 374 17.76 20.31 1.15
C ILE A 374 18.22 21.56 0.38
N LEU A 375 17.31 22.10 -0.41
CA LEU A 375 17.47 23.34 -1.16
C LEU A 375 16.90 24.54 -0.40
N GLY A 376 15.82 24.32 0.37
CA GLY A 376 15.19 25.36 1.17
C GLY A 376 13.92 24.88 1.85
N PHE A 377 13.18 25.81 2.46
CA PHE A 377 11.93 25.54 3.15
C PHE A 377 10.81 26.42 2.61
N LYS A 378 9.62 25.84 2.49
CA LYS A 378 8.40 26.51 2.01
C LYS A 378 7.20 26.19 2.91
N PRO A 379 6.15 27.02 2.93
CA PRO A 379 4.90 26.69 3.63
C PRO A 379 4.26 25.43 3.06
N GLN A 380 3.70 24.57 3.92
CA GLN A 380 3.00 23.34 3.47
C GLN A 380 1.78 23.63 2.58
N THR A 381 1.19 24.82 2.68
CA THR A 381 0.04 25.26 1.87
C THR A 381 0.35 25.38 0.37
N GLU A 382 1.63 25.51 -0.01
CA GLU A 382 2.02 25.54 -1.42
C GLU A 382 1.96 24.16 -2.08
N LEU A 383 1.99 23.08 -1.29
CA LEU A 383 1.88 21.74 -1.81
C LEU A 383 0.42 21.39 -2.09
N GLN A 384 0.11 21.22 -3.37
CA GLN A 384 -1.20 20.78 -3.82
C GLN A 384 -1.28 19.26 -3.85
N PHE A 385 -2.48 18.72 -3.66
CA PHE A 385 -2.74 17.28 -3.71
C PHE A 385 -2.27 16.63 -5.02
N TRP A 386 -2.46 17.32 -6.15
CA TRP A 386 -2.10 16.84 -7.49
C TRP A 386 -0.60 16.90 -7.80
N HIS A 387 0.21 17.52 -6.93
CA HIS A 387 1.68 17.50 -7.10
C HIS A 387 2.28 16.12 -6.77
N ASN A 388 1.53 15.19 -6.20
CA ASN A 388 2.05 13.87 -5.91
C ASN A 388 1.99 12.96 -7.16
N MET A 389 3.14 12.65 -7.74
CA MET A 389 3.24 11.85 -8.96
C MET A 389 3.37 10.34 -8.72
N ARG A 390 3.95 9.93 -7.58
CA ARG A 390 4.32 8.54 -7.28
C ARG A 390 4.10 8.23 -5.79
N SER A 391 4.31 6.99 -5.36
CA SER A 391 4.23 6.67 -3.94
C SER A 391 5.26 7.47 -3.14
N SER A 392 4.84 8.01 -1.99
CA SER A 392 5.74 8.72 -1.09
C SER A 392 6.70 7.75 -0.41
N THR A 393 7.92 8.19 -0.17
CA THR A 393 8.92 7.42 0.57
C THR A 393 9.02 7.98 1.99
N PHE A 394 8.93 7.13 3.00
CA PHE A 394 9.13 7.53 4.39
C PHE A 394 10.61 7.50 4.74
N ILE A 395 11.12 8.50 5.45
CA ILE A 395 12.51 8.55 5.90
C ILE A 395 12.61 8.58 7.41
N TYR A 396 13.64 7.90 7.91
CA TYR A 396 13.97 7.79 9.32
C TYR A 396 15.49 7.97 9.52
N PRO A 397 15.96 8.57 10.63
CA PRO A 397 17.39 8.76 10.86
C PRO A 397 18.12 7.42 11.04
N SER A 398 19.40 7.41 10.70
CA SER A 398 20.31 6.29 10.96
C SER A 398 21.63 6.81 11.54
N GLU A 399 22.08 6.18 12.61
CA GLU A 399 23.34 6.47 13.31
C GLU A 399 24.51 5.61 12.82
N GLU A 400 24.30 4.77 11.80
CA GLU A 400 25.32 3.83 11.29
C GLU A 400 26.54 4.57 10.71
N ASP A 401 26.29 5.57 9.85
CA ASP A 401 27.34 6.31 9.16
C ASP A 401 27.71 7.63 9.85
N TYR A 402 26.76 8.25 10.55
CA TYR A 402 26.89 9.60 11.12
C TYR A 402 26.30 9.69 12.53
N THR A 403 27.16 9.97 13.51
CA THR A 403 26.76 10.15 14.91
C THR A 403 26.02 11.48 15.13
N GLY A 404 24.89 11.45 15.84
CA GLY A 404 24.03 12.60 16.11
C GLY A 404 22.95 12.84 15.05
N SER A 405 22.75 11.89 14.14
CA SER A 405 21.73 11.96 13.08
C SER A 405 20.31 12.01 13.64
N THR A 406 19.99 11.17 14.63
CA THR A 406 18.67 11.06 15.26
C THR A 406 18.29 12.35 15.96
N ARG A 407 19.21 12.94 16.74
CA ARG A 407 18.98 14.21 17.43
C ARG A 407 18.70 15.35 16.45
N THR A 408 19.48 15.43 15.38
CA THR A 408 19.35 16.47 14.35
C THR A 408 18.06 16.31 13.56
N PHE A 409 17.75 15.08 13.14
CA PHE A 409 16.53 14.75 12.42
C PHE A 409 15.28 15.07 13.26
N ALA A 410 15.28 14.70 14.54
CA ALA A 410 14.17 15.00 15.45
C ALA A 410 13.96 16.50 15.61
N ALA A 411 15.05 17.28 15.78
CA ALA A 411 14.96 18.74 15.85
C ALA A 411 14.39 19.36 14.56
N LEU A 412 14.83 18.88 13.39
CA LEU A 412 14.33 19.33 12.09
C LEU A 412 12.84 19.01 11.93
N ARG A 413 12.42 17.76 12.17
CA ARG A 413 11.03 17.32 12.11
C ARG A 413 10.13 18.16 13.01
N ASN A 414 10.51 18.33 14.29
CA ASN A 414 9.73 19.09 15.26
C ASN A 414 9.57 20.56 14.85
N LYS A 415 10.62 21.14 14.26
CA LYS A 415 10.57 22.51 13.76
C LYS A 415 9.66 22.65 12.53
N LEU A 416 9.75 21.71 11.58
CA LEU A 416 8.88 21.69 10.40
C LEU A 416 7.40 21.51 10.77
N LEU A 417 7.08 20.67 11.78
CA LEU A 417 5.72 20.49 12.30
C LEU A 417 5.21 21.78 12.93
N LYS A 418 5.99 22.36 13.86
CA LYS A 418 5.59 23.55 14.61
C LYS A 418 5.31 24.75 13.71
N ASP A 419 6.15 24.96 12.71
CA ASP A 419 6.06 26.12 11.82
C ASP A 419 5.21 25.86 10.56
N LYS A 420 4.66 24.63 10.39
CA LYS A 420 3.92 24.19 9.20
C LYS A 420 4.70 24.41 7.89
N LEU A 421 5.99 24.07 7.94
CA LEU A 421 6.92 24.17 6.81
C LEU A 421 7.17 22.78 6.20
N MET A 422 7.52 22.77 4.91
CA MET A 422 8.05 21.64 4.17
C MET A 422 9.45 21.95 3.67
N GLY A 423 10.31 20.95 3.62
CA GLY A 423 11.60 21.06 2.93
C GLY A 423 11.41 20.88 1.42
N ILE A 424 12.13 21.64 0.60
CA ILE A 424 12.31 21.33 -0.82
C ILE A 424 13.69 20.71 -0.97
N ALA A 425 13.78 19.58 -1.63
CA ALA A 425 15.00 18.81 -1.75
C ALA A 425 15.28 18.34 -3.17
N TRP A 426 16.57 18.23 -3.46
CA TRP A 426 17.13 17.53 -4.61
C TRP A 426 17.40 16.09 -4.19
N PHE A 427 16.72 15.13 -4.81
CA PHE A 427 16.76 13.74 -4.42
C PHE A 427 17.34 12.86 -5.54
N ILE A 428 18.45 12.19 -5.24
CA ILE A 428 19.05 11.16 -6.10
C ILE A 428 19.04 9.85 -5.30
N ALA A 429 18.16 8.93 -5.68
CA ALA A 429 17.96 7.68 -4.91
C ALA A 429 19.12 6.67 -5.06
N ARG A 430 19.75 6.61 -6.24
CA ARG A 430 20.83 5.66 -6.55
C ARG A 430 21.81 6.22 -7.59
N ARG A 431 22.99 5.60 -7.72
CA ARG A 431 23.99 6.02 -8.70
C ARG A 431 23.42 5.86 -10.11
N ASN A 432 23.72 6.83 -10.97
CA ASN A 432 23.22 6.90 -12.35
C ASN A 432 21.69 7.01 -12.49
N ALA A 433 20.98 7.43 -11.44
CA ALA A 433 19.56 7.79 -11.53
C ALA A 433 19.41 9.28 -11.84
N ALA A 434 18.36 9.61 -12.58
CA ALA A 434 17.95 10.99 -12.77
C ALA A 434 17.53 11.60 -11.42
N PRO A 435 17.92 12.85 -11.15
CA PRO A 435 17.53 13.56 -9.95
C PRO A 435 16.04 13.94 -10.02
N VAL A 436 15.39 13.92 -8.87
CA VAL A 436 13.99 14.30 -8.72
C VAL A 436 13.89 15.43 -7.70
N MET A 437 13.07 16.43 -8.01
CA MET A 437 12.68 17.45 -7.05
C MET A 437 11.66 16.84 -6.09
N ALA A 438 11.86 16.99 -4.79
CA ALA A 438 10.97 16.40 -3.79
C ALA A 438 10.60 17.39 -2.68
N ALA A 439 9.39 17.26 -2.17
CA ALA A 439 8.95 17.89 -0.94
C ALA A 439 9.19 16.95 0.25
N ILE A 440 9.73 17.47 1.34
CA ILE A 440 9.94 16.78 2.60
C ILE A 440 8.88 17.29 3.59
N ILE A 441 7.95 16.44 3.98
CA ILE A 441 6.86 16.78 4.89
C ILE A 441 7.03 15.99 6.18
N PRO A 442 7.00 16.64 7.36
CA PRO A 442 7.07 15.91 8.61
C PRO A 442 5.74 15.19 8.92
N SER A 443 5.83 14.03 9.55
CA SER A 443 4.69 13.24 10.01
C SER A 443 4.67 13.14 11.53
N GLU A 444 3.46 13.18 12.11
CA GLU A 444 3.23 12.89 13.52
C GLU A 444 3.25 11.37 13.74
N GLU A 445 2.45 10.62 12.98
CA GLU A 445 2.38 9.16 13.02
C GLU A 445 2.38 8.57 11.60
N PRO A 446 3.33 7.69 11.23
CA PRO A 446 4.53 7.33 11.98
C PRO A 446 5.48 8.52 12.16
N GLN A 447 6.23 8.53 13.26
CA GLN A 447 7.17 9.60 13.57
C GLN A 447 8.33 9.63 12.57
N GLY A 448 8.33 10.61 11.66
CA GLY A 448 9.38 10.74 10.66
C GLY A 448 9.09 11.84 9.66
N MET A 449 9.58 11.69 8.43
CA MET A 449 9.27 12.60 7.33
C MET A 449 8.97 11.82 6.05
N PHE A 450 8.14 12.37 5.18
CA PHE A 450 7.83 11.83 3.86
C PHE A 450 8.55 12.62 2.78
N ILE A 451 9.16 11.92 1.84
CA ILE A 451 9.63 12.43 0.56
C ILE A 451 8.51 12.24 -0.45
N ILE A 452 8.01 13.35 -0.98
CA ILE A 452 7.00 13.39 -2.05
C ILE A 452 7.67 13.89 -3.32
N PRO A 453 7.84 13.03 -4.35
CA PRO A 453 8.31 13.44 -5.66
C PRO A 453 7.38 14.51 -6.26
N LEU A 454 7.96 15.62 -6.72
CA LEU A 454 7.24 16.71 -7.38
C LEU A 454 7.36 16.57 -8.91
N PRO A 455 6.31 16.95 -9.66
CA PRO A 455 6.36 16.96 -11.12
C PRO A 455 7.33 18.01 -11.64
N PHE A 456 8.01 17.68 -12.72
CA PHE A 456 8.63 18.67 -13.60
C PHE A 456 7.57 19.27 -14.54
N VAL A 457 7.95 20.32 -15.28
CA VAL A 457 7.07 20.96 -16.26
C VAL A 457 6.57 19.96 -17.31
N ASP A 458 7.44 19.02 -17.70
CA ASP A 458 7.13 18.00 -18.70
C ASP A 458 6.10 16.96 -18.22
N ASP A 459 5.89 16.83 -16.91
CA ASP A 459 4.90 15.93 -16.31
C ASP A 459 3.49 16.55 -16.28
N ILE A 460 3.41 17.88 -16.32
CA ILE A 460 2.14 18.60 -16.22
C ILE A 460 1.45 18.60 -17.59
N ARG A 461 0.26 17.98 -17.65
CA ARG A 461 -0.57 17.96 -18.86
C ARG A 461 -1.56 19.13 -18.84
N GLN A 462 -1.68 19.83 -19.96
CA GLN A 462 -2.69 20.87 -20.11
C GLN A 462 -4.07 20.24 -20.29
N ASN A 463 -5.04 20.72 -19.52
CA ASN A 463 -6.43 20.32 -19.68
C ASN A 463 -6.99 20.87 -21.00
N PRO A 464 -7.90 20.14 -21.66
CA PRO A 464 -8.64 20.69 -22.81
C PRO A 464 -9.45 21.92 -22.39
N GLU A 465 -9.62 22.89 -23.29
CA GLU A 465 -10.47 24.05 -23.07
C GLU A 465 -11.95 23.62 -23.03
N VAL A 466 -12.49 23.47 -21.81
CA VAL A 466 -13.90 23.17 -21.58
C VAL A 466 -14.56 24.40 -20.97
N PRO A 467 -15.75 24.84 -21.48
CA PRO A 467 -16.46 25.95 -20.88
C PRO A 467 -16.82 25.62 -19.42
N HIS A 468 -16.41 26.49 -18.50
CA HIS A 468 -16.68 26.32 -17.07
C HIS A 468 -18.14 26.70 -16.77
N VAL A 469 -18.99 25.69 -16.63
CA VAL A 469 -20.40 25.86 -16.24
C VAL A 469 -20.52 25.68 -14.73
N VAL A 470 -20.90 26.74 -14.03
CA VAL A 470 -21.13 26.71 -12.57
C VAL A 470 -22.55 26.28 -12.29
N ALA A 471 -22.73 25.33 -11.37
CA ALA A 471 -24.05 24.92 -10.93
C ALA A 471 -24.76 26.04 -10.13
N PRO A 472 -26.06 26.27 -10.34
CA PRO A 472 -26.85 27.18 -9.49
C PRO A 472 -26.83 26.78 -8.01
N ASN A 473 -26.93 27.76 -7.11
CA ASN A 473 -26.90 27.53 -5.65
C ASN A 473 -27.91 26.49 -5.18
N TYR A 474 -29.14 26.49 -5.73
CA TYR A 474 -30.17 25.51 -5.33
C TYR A 474 -29.80 24.06 -5.65
N LEU A 475 -29.00 23.80 -6.70
CA LEU A 475 -28.50 22.46 -7.01
C LEU A 475 -27.36 22.07 -6.09
N ILE A 476 -26.52 23.04 -5.73
CA ILE A 476 -25.42 22.84 -4.77
C ILE A 476 -26.00 22.48 -3.40
N ASP A 477 -27.01 23.21 -2.93
CA ASP A 477 -27.66 22.97 -1.64
C ASP A 477 -28.30 21.57 -1.58
N ARG A 478 -29.04 21.16 -2.63
CA ARG A 478 -29.60 19.80 -2.73
C ARG A 478 -28.52 18.71 -2.77
N MET A 479 -27.38 18.96 -3.42
CA MET A 479 -26.26 18.03 -3.44
C MET A 479 -25.58 17.92 -2.06
N GLN A 480 -25.52 19.01 -1.29
CA GLN A 480 -24.99 18.96 0.08
C GLN A 480 -25.81 18.02 0.97
N ASP A 481 -27.14 17.99 0.81
CA ASP A 481 -27.99 17.07 1.57
C ASP A 481 -27.71 15.60 1.22
N ILE A 482 -27.47 15.29 -0.06
CA ILE A 482 -27.03 13.94 -0.49
C ILE A 482 -25.69 13.58 0.16
N ILE A 483 -24.69 14.48 0.10
CA ILE A 483 -23.37 14.25 0.67
C ILE A 483 -23.44 14.02 2.19
N ARG A 484 -24.30 14.75 2.90
CA ARG A 484 -24.53 14.55 4.35
C ARG A 484 -25.08 13.16 4.66
N GLN A 485 -26.03 12.65 3.86
CA GLN A 485 -26.60 11.31 4.08
C GLN A 485 -25.62 10.18 3.74
N LEU A 486 -24.72 10.41 2.78
CA LEU A 486 -23.71 9.43 2.36
C LEU A 486 -22.36 9.59 3.08
N HIS A 487 -22.28 10.50 4.04
CA HIS A 487 -21.07 10.73 4.80
C HIS A 487 -20.73 9.52 5.67
N MET A 488 -19.49 9.04 5.57
CA MET A 488 -18.97 7.97 6.43
C MET A 488 -18.45 8.57 7.74
N PRO A 489 -19.05 8.26 8.91
CA PRO A 489 -18.70 8.92 10.18
C PRO A 489 -17.25 8.70 10.64
N LYS A 490 -16.67 7.55 10.28
CA LYS A 490 -15.26 7.20 10.60
C LYS A 490 -14.30 7.52 9.45
N GLY A 491 -14.76 8.19 8.39
CA GLY A 491 -13.97 8.47 7.19
C GLY A 491 -13.64 7.22 6.37
N TYR A 492 -12.78 7.41 5.37
CA TYR A 492 -12.22 6.34 4.54
C TYR A 492 -11.12 5.60 5.30
N ILE A 493 -11.25 4.27 5.43
CA ILE A 493 -10.26 3.40 6.07
C ILE A 493 -9.76 2.42 4.99
N PRO A 494 -8.52 2.56 4.49
CA PRO A 494 -7.99 1.76 3.38
C PRO A 494 -8.09 0.24 3.61
N GLU A 495 -7.84 -0.22 4.85
CA GLU A 495 -7.83 -1.64 5.23
C GLU A 495 -9.17 -2.36 4.99
N LYS A 496 -10.28 -1.62 4.94
CA LYS A 496 -11.61 -2.19 4.70
C LYS A 496 -11.84 -2.60 3.24
N TYR A 497 -10.97 -2.15 2.33
CA TYR A 497 -11.11 -2.31 0.88
C TYR A 497 -9.91 -3.09 0.31
N PRO A 498 -9.83 -4.40 0.57
CA PRO A 498 -8.79 -5.24 -0.03
C PRO A 498 -8.98 -5.35 -1.55
N ASN A 499 -7.88 -5.57 -2.27
CA ASN A 499 -7.91 -5.75 -3.73
C ASN A 499 -8.70 -7.04 -4.11
N PRO A 500 -9.85 -6.95 -4.80
CA PRO A 500 -10.70 -8.10 -5.11
C PRO A 500 -10.00 -9.14 -5.99
N ALA A 501 -9.20 -8.69 -6.96
CA ALA A 501 -8.48 -9.58 -7.87
C ALA A 501 -7.43 -10.42 -7.13
N LEU A 502 -6.69 -9.80 -6.19
CA LEU A 502 -5.74 -10.52 -5.35
C LEU A 502 -6.43 -11.47 -4.39
N GLN A 503 -7.52 -11.04 -3.75
CA GLN A 503 -8.29 -11.90 -2.84
C GLN A 503 -8.84 -13.12 -3.56
N LYS A 504 -9.39 -12.94 -4.77
CA LYS A 504 -9.85 -14.05 -5.60
C LYS A 504 -8.70 -14.97 -6.00
N HIS A 505 -7.58 -14.41 -6.47
CA HIS A 505 -6.41 -15.19 -6.87
C HIS A 505 -5.91 -16.08 -5.72
N TYR A 506 -5.78 -15.52 -4.52
CA TYR A 506 -5.26 -16.22 -3.36
C TYR A 506 -6.23 -17.23 -2.77
N LYS A 507 -7.54 -16.93 -2.73
CA LYS A 507 -8.56 -17.90 -2.34
C LYS A 507 -8.64 -19.09 -3.29
N VAL A 508 -8.51 -18.85 -4.60
CA VAL A 508 -8.46 -19.94 -5.59
C VAL A 508 -7.20 -20.77 -5.41
N LEU A 509 -6.05 -20.13 -5.16
CA LEU A 509 -4.79 -20.83 -4.89
C LEU A 509 -4.87 -21.68 -3.61
N GLU A 510 -5.46 -21.14 -2.54
CA GLU A 510 -5.73 -21.86 -1.29
C GLU A 510 -6.62 -23.08 -1.53
N ALA A 511 -7.74 -22.91 -2.24
CA ALA A 511 -8.65 -24.01 -2.54
C ALA A 511 -7.98 -25.11 -3.38
N ILE A 512 -7.18 -24.74 -4.39
CA ILE A 512 -6.40 -25.71 -5.19
C ILE A 512 -5.37 -26.43 -4.32
N ALA A 513 -4.62 -25.71 -3.48
CA ALA A 513 -3.59 -26.28 -2.63
C ALA A 513 -4.18 -27.23 -1.55
N LEU A 514 -5.37 -26.89 -1.04
CA LEU A 514 -6.08 -27.68 -0.03
C LEU A 514 -7.03 -28.72 -0.65
N GLU A 515 -7.08 -28.86 -1.98
CA GLU A 515 -8.02 -29.76 -2.68
C GLU A 515 -9.49 -29.53 -2.24
N GLU A 516 -9.84 -28.28 -1.94
CA GLU A 516 -11.19 -27.85 -1.56
C GLU A 516 -11.98 -27.41 -2.79
N GLU A 517 -13.31 -27.41 -2.68
CA GLU A 517 -14.18 -26.91 -3.74
C GLU A 517 -13.99 -25.40 -3.92
N LEU A 518 -13.91 -24.95 -5.18
CA LEU A 518 -13.71 -23.54 -5.49
C LEU A 518 -14.92 -22.73 -4.98
N PRO A 519 -14.69 -21.62 -4.26
CA PRO A 519 -15.79 -20.75 -3.86
C PRO A 519 -16.55 -20.22 -5.08
N GLU A 520 -17.87 -20.40 -5.12
CA GLU A 520 -18.71 -19.85 -6.20
C GLU A 520 -18.90 -18.33 -6.06
N GLU A 521 -18.98 -17.83 -4.82
CA GLU A 521 -19.20 -16.42 -4.52
C GLU A 521 -17.95 -15.76 -3.92
N PHE A 522 -17.56 -14.62 -4.50
CA PHE A 522 -16.50 -13.76 -3.98
C PHE A 522 -17.11 -12.40 -3.61
N GLU A 523 -17.05 -12.05 -2.33
CA GLU A 523 -17.51 -10.74 -1.87
C GLU A 523 -16.51 -9.65 -2.27
N ASP A 524 -16.92 -8.75 -3.17
CA ASP A 524 -16.17 -7.55 -3.52
C ASP A 524 -16.55 -6.38 -2.61
N LYS A 525 -15.63 -6.02 -1.70
CA LYS A 525 -15.83 -4.90 -0.76
C LYS A 525 -15.67 -3.52 -1.41
N THR A 526 -15.15 -3.44 -2.63
CA THR A 526 -14.98 -2.19 -3.38
C THR A 526 -16.27 -1.75 -4.07
N GLU A 527 -17.23 -2.66 -4.24
CA GLU A 527 -18.54 -2.32 -4.79
C GLU A 527 -19.35 -1.41 -3.86
N PRO A 528 -19.95 -0.32 -4.39
CA PRO A 528 -20.85 0.51 -3.61
C PRO A 528 -22.05 -0.28 -3.11
N LYS A 529 -22.44 -0.07 -1.84
CA LYS A 529 -23.62 -0.70 -1.25
C LYS A 529 -24.91 -0.05 -1.75
N TYR A 530 -25.28 -0.29 -3.00
CA TYR A 530 -26.41 0.36 -3.69
C TYR A 530 -27.71 0.35 -2.88
N LYS A 531 -28.08 -0.80 -2.28
CA LYS A 531 -29.29 -0.91 -1.45
C LYS A 531 -29.29 0.04 -0.24
N ASN A 532 -28.13 0.25 0.38
CA ASN A 532 -28.01 1.16 1.52
C ASN A 532 -28.03 2.63 1.07
N ILE A 533 -27.38 2.92 -0.07
CA ILE A 533 -27.38 4.25 -0.69
C ILE A 533 -28.81 4.65 -1.05
N GLU A 534 -29.57 3.77 -1.71
CA GLU A 534 -30.96 4.01 -2.07
C GLU A 534 -31.85 4.22 -0.84
N LYS A 535 -31.66 3.41 0.21
CA LYS A 535 -32.43 3.54 1.45
C LYS A 535 -32.21 4.88 2.16
N HIS A 536 -31.00 5.43 2.15
CA HIS A 536 -30.67 6.66 2.89
C HIS A 536 -30.79 7.93 2.04
N ALA A 537 -30.39 7.87 0.77
CA ALA A 537 -30.28 9.02 -0.11
C ALA A 537 -31.17 8.94 -1.36
N GLY A 538 -31.94 7.86 -1.55
CA GLY A 538 -32.69 7.63 -2.79
C GLY A 538 -33.65 8.77 -3.16
N GLN A 539 -34.44 9.27 -2.21
CA GLN A 539 -35.35 10.39 -2.46
C GLN A 539 -34.59 11.67 -2.83
N TYR A 540 -33.54 12.01 -2.07
CA TYR A 540 -32.71 13.19 -2.33
C TYR A 540 -32.02 13.14 -3.70
N ILE A 541 -31.59 11.95 -4.13
CA ILE A 541 -30.98 11.74 -5.45
C ILE A 541 -32.00 11.97 -6.56
N GLN A 542 -33.23 11.48 -6.41
CA GLN A 542 -34.32 11.71 -7.37
C GLN A 542 -34.67 13.21 -7.45
N ASP A 543 -34.87 13.84 -6.29
CA ASP A 543 -35.19 15.27 -6.20
C ASP A 543 -34.09 16.17 -6.79
N TRP A 544 -32.82 15.75 -6.68
CA TRP A 544 -31.68 16.44 -7.32
C TRP A 544 -31.66 16.21 -8.84
N GLY A 545 -31.96 15.00 -9.31
CA GLY A 545 -32.05 14.68 -10.73
C GLY A 545 -33.15 15.46 -11.45
N ASP A 546 -34.31 15.64 -10.80
CA ASP A 546 -35.40 16.47 -11.32
C ASP A 546 -35.00 17.96 -11.38
N ALA A 547 -34.34 18.45 -10.32
CA ALA A 547 -33.81 19.81 -10.28
C ALA A 547 -32.78 20.07 -11.38
N LEU A 548 -31.86 19.11 -11.60
CA LEU A 548 -30.84 19.20 -12.63
C LEU A 548 -31.48 19.24 -14.02
N SER A 549 -32.52 18.43 -14.24
CA SER A 549 -33.24 18.41 -15.52
C SER A 549 -33.94 19.74 -15.80
N GLN A 550 -34.52 20.37 -14.78
CA GLN A 550 -35.09 21.73 -14.86
C GLN A 550 -34.01 22.77 -15.16
N ALA A 551 -32.87 22.71 -14.44
CA ALA A 551 -31.73 23.60 -14.66
C ALA A 551 -31.21 23.50 -16.10
N MET A 552 -31.00 22.29 -16.63
CA MET A 552 -30.53 22.09 -17.99
C MET A 552 -31.49 22.70 -19.03
N ALA A 553 -32.80 22.58 -18.80
CA ALA A 553 -33.82 23.19 -19.65
C ALA A 553 -33.79 24.73 -19.61
N GLU A 554 -33.61 25.32 -18.43
CA GLU A 554 -33.50 26.77 -18.24
C GLU A 554 -32.24 27.35 -18.89
N PHE A 555 -31.10 26.68 -18.75
CA PHE A 555 -29.82 27.11 -19.32
C PHE A 555 -29.68 26.78 -20.82
N ARG A 556 -30.68 26.16 -21.45
CA ARG A 556 -30.62 25.63 -22.84
C ARG A 556 -29.36 24.81 -23.12
N LEU A 557 -28.81 24.19 -22.09
CA LEU A 557 -27.70 23.27 -22.21
C LEU A 557 -28.30 21.99 -22.78
N THR A 558 -27.99 21.67 -24.03
CA THR A 558 -28.38 20.39 -24.62
C THR A 558 -27.86 19.29 -23.72
N LYS A 559 -28.73 18.34 -23.36
CA LYS A 559 -28.33 17.13 -22.61
C LYS A 559 -27.02 16.60 -23.23
N PRO A 560 -25.98 16.27 -22.45
CA PRO A 560 -24.89 15.48 -22.99
C PRO A 560 -25.54 14.23 -23.59
N ALA A 561 -25.32 14.01 -24.89
CA ALA A 561 -25.82 12.83 -25.56
C ALA A 561 -25.38 11.63 -24.72
N GLN A 562 -26.34 10.78 -24.35
CA GLN A 562 -26.01 9.48 -23.79
C GLN A 562 -25.06 8.81 -24.78
N VAL A 563 -23.82 8.60 -24.36
CA VAL A 563 -22.88 7.79 -25.12
C VAL A 563 -23.37 6.35 -24.99
N GLU A 564 -24.30 5.97 -25.86
CA GLU A 564 -24.56 4.57 -26.15
C GLU A 564 -23.27 4.01 -26.74
N ILE A 565 -22.65 3.08 -26.01
CA ILE A 565 -21.53 2.28 -26.49
C ILE A 565 -22.08 1.35 -27.56
N HIS A 566 -22.20 1.84 -28.79
CA HIS A 566 -22.41 0.99 -29.95
C HIS A 566 -21.06 0.53 -30.48
N GLY A 567 -20.81 -0.77 -30.32
CA GLY A 567 -19.61 -1.45 -30.79
C GLY A 567 -19.31 -1.13 -32.25
N THR A 568 -18.08 -0.67 -32.49
CA THR A 568 -17.54 -0.31 -33.80
C THR A 568 -17.40 -1.54 -34.69
N LYS A 569 -18.41 -1.80 -35.53
CA LYS A 569 -18.26 -2.63 -36.73
C LYS A 569 -17.56 -1.80 -37.82
N ARG A 570 -16.37 -2.27 -38.20
CA ARG A 570 -15.50 -1.69 -39.23
C ARG A 570 -16.18 -1.73 -40.61
N GLY A 571 -16.44 -0.55 -41.17
CA GLY A 571 -16.82 -0.33 -42.57
C GLY A 571 -15.63 0.26 -43.33
N ARG A 572 -15.35 -0.31 -44.49
CA ARG A 572 -14.20 -0.11 -45.37
C ARG A 572 -14.37 1.15 -46.24
N GLU A 573 -13.38 2.05 -46.25
CA GLU A 573 -13.25 3.08 -47.29
C GLU A 573 -12.53 2.53 -48.53
N PRO A 574 -12.94 2.94 -49.75
CA PRO A 574 -12.05 2.94 -50.91
C PRO A 574 -11.35 4.30 -51.07
N ALA A 575 -10.07 4.22 -51.38
CA ALA A 575 -9.18 5.34 -51.66
C ALA A 575 -9.50 6.05 -52.99
N GLY A 576 -9.23 7.36 -53.05
CA GLY A 576 -8.99 8.03 -54.33
C GLY A 576 -9.11 9.55 -54.34
N ALA A 577 -7.95 10.21 -54.40
CA ALA A 577 -7.63 11.42 -55.18
C ALA A 577 -7.69 12.84 -54.54
N ALA A 578 -6.48 13.41 -54.52
CA ALA A 578 -6.09 14.73 -55.02
C ALA A 578 -6.21 15.99 -54.13
N ALA A 579 -5.00 16.47 -53.81
CA ALA A 579 -4.58 17.79 -53.36
C ALA A 579 -5.40 19.01 -53.85
N ALA A 580 -5.70 19.95 -52.92
CA ALA A 580 -5.60 21.39 -53.18
C ALA A 580 -5.70 22.26 -51.90
N LYS A 581 -4.72 23.17 -51.78
CA LYS A 581 -4.77 24.54 -51.22
C LYS A 581 -5.02 24.79 -49.72
N LYS A 582 -3.95 25.29 -49.09
CA LYS A 582 -3.96 26.15 -47.89
C LYS A 582 -5.01 27.26 -48.02
N VAL A 583 -5.95 27.32 -47.09
CA VAL A 583 -6.86 28.44 -46.86
C VAL A 583 -6.61 28.99 -45.45
N LYS A 584 -6.55 30.33 -45.38
CA LYS A 584 -6.34 31.14 -44.18
C LYS A 584 -7.47 30.92 -43.16
N LYS A 585 -7.11 31.01 -41.88
CA LYS A 585 -8.01 31.19 -40.73
C LYS A 585 -8.98 32.35 -41.01
N ASP A 586 -10.25 32.01 -41.22
CA ASP A 586 -11.37 32.92 -40.93
C ASP A 586 -11.85 32.59 -39.52
N VAL A 587 -11.92 33.62 -38.68
CA VAL A 587 -12.38 33.56 -37.29
C VAL A 587 -13.91 33.68 -37.31
N ASP A 588 -14.58 32.56 -37.05
CA ASP A 588 -16.01 32.53 -36.77
C ASP A 588 -16.23 33.09 -35.35
N SER A 589 -16.95 34.20 -35.26
CA SER A 589 -17.18 34.94 -34.01
C SER A 589 -18.66 34.86 -33.66
N GLY A 590 -19.00 33.98 -32.71
CA GLY A 590 -20.31 33.98 -32.04
C GLY A 590 -20.49 35.22 -31.16
N PRO A 591 -21.74 35.56 -30.78
CA PRO A 591 -22.06 36.81 -30.10
C PRO A 591 -21.73 36.73 -28.61
N GLY A 592 -20.49 37.06 -28.27
CA GLY A 592 -20.04 37.23 -26.88
C GLY A 592 -18.64 37.85 -26.84
N ASP A 593 -18.56 39.06 -26.27
CA ASP A 593 -17.34 39.86 -25.98
C ASP A 593 -16.72 40.76 -27.08
N ALA A 594 -17.51 41.21 -28.06
CA ALA A 594 -17.09 42.30 -28.98
C ALA A 594 -16.64 43.59 -28.25
N ASP A 595 -17.14 43.84 -27.03
CA ASP A 595 -16.79 45.02 -26.22
C ASP A 595 -15.41 44.91 -25.55
N LYS A 596 -15.03 43.70 -25.11
CA LYS A 596 -13.69 43.46 -24.53
C LYS A 596 -12.62 43.45 -25.61
N GLU A 597 -12.93 42.91 -26.78
CA GLU A 597 -12.02 42.93 -27.93
C GLU A 597 -11.78 44.36 -28.43
N MET A 598 -12.82 45.18 -28.52
CA MET A 598 -12.66 46.59 -28.89
C MET A 598 -11.90 47.40 -27.83
N ARG A 599 -12.13 47.15 -26.54
CA ARG A 599 -11.36 47.80 -25.47
C ARG A 599 -9.88 47.38 -25.49
N ALA A 600 -9.59 46.10 -25.70
CA ALA A 600 -8.22 45.62 -25.85
C ALA A 600 -7.53 46.18 -27.12
N ALA A 601 -8.28 46.41 -28.19
CA ALA A 601 -7.77 47.04 -29.40
C ALA A 601 -7.49 48.55 -29.22
N TYR A 602 -8.29 49.24 -28.40
CA TYR A 602 -8.07 50.62 -27.95
C TYR A 602 -6.83 50.73 -27.06
N ASP A 603 -6.72 49.91 -26.01
CA ASP A 603 -5.57 49.92 -25.07
C ASP A 603 -4.24 49.64 -25.78
N LYS A 604 -4.26 48.85 -26.87
CA LYS A 604 -3.09 48.52 -27.69
C LYS A 604 -2.86 49.48 -28.87
N ASN A 605 -3.71 50.51 -29.02
CA ASN A 605 -3.62 51.50 -30.10
C ASN A 605 -3.65 50.85 -31.52
N THR A 606 -4.48 49.82 -31.67
CA THR A 606 -4.58 48.98 -32.89
C THR A 606 -5.91 49.12 -33.63
N LEU A 607 -6.78 50.05 -33.24
CA LEU A 607 -8.08 50.29 -33.88
C LEU A 607 -7.98 50.59 -35.37
N SER A 608 -6.91 51.27 -35.82
CA SER A 608 -6.62 51.55 -37.23
C SER A 608 -6.38 50.30 -38.09
N LYS A 609 -6.07 49.15 -37.48
CA LYS A 609 -5.84 47.86 -38.15
C LYS A 609 -7.11 47.04 -38.35
N LEU A 610 -8.19 47.34 -37.63
CA LEU A 610 -9.47 46.63 -37.77
C LEU A 610 -10.14 46.96 -39.09
N THR A 611 -11.00 46.07 -39.60
CA THR A 611 -11.74 46.31 -40.85
C THR A 611 -12.88 47.30 -40.61
N VAL A 612 -13.29 48.03 -41.65
CA VAL A 612 -14.41 49.00 -41.56
C VAL A 612 -15.72 48.31 -41.16
N ALA A 613 -15.90 47.04 -41.52
CA ALA A 613 -17.07 46.24 -41.13
C ALA A 613 -17.15 46.06 -39.61
N VAL A 614 -16.05 45.62 -38.98
CA VAL A 614 -15.96 45.40 -37.52
C VAL A 614 -16.17 46.71 -36.73
N LEU A 615 -15.62 47.83 -37.22
CA LEU A 615 -15.82 49.15 -36.61
C LEU A 615 -17.29 49.61 -36.70
N LYS A 616 -17.97 49.36 -37.83
CA LYS A 616 -19.38 49.73 -38.01
C LYS A 616 -20.33 48.84 -37.22
N ASP A 617 -20.06 47.54 -37.15
CA ASP A 617 -20.89 46.58 -36.39
C ASP A 617 -20.85 46.91 -34.90
N TRP A 618 -19.67 47.28 -34.38
CA TRP A 618 -19.55 47.72 -32.99
C TRP A 618 -20.22 49.08 -32.73
N LEU A 619 -20.03 50.09 -33.60
CA LEU A 619 -20.72 51.39 -33.48
C LEU A 619 -22.25 51.23 -33.52
N ASN A 620 -22.77 50.34 -34.39
CA ASN A 620 -24.19 49.98 -34.42
C ASN A 620 -24.66 49.32 -33.12
N SER A 621 -23.85 48.43 -32.53
CA SER A 621 -24.18 47.79 -31.24
C SER A 621 -24.26 48.79 -30.07
N LYS A 622 -23.60 49.95 -30.19
CA LYS A 622 -23.64 51.06 -29.24
C LYS A 622 -24.59 52.19 -29.64
N GLY A 623 -25.32 52.05 -30.75
CA GLY A 623 -26.27 53.06 -31.24
C GLY A 623 -25.63 54.35 -31.76
N MET A 624 -24.36 54.31 -32.16
CA MET A 624 -23.60 55.47 -32.66
C MET A 624 -23.59 55.56 -34.19
N SER A 625 -23.34 56.76 -34.72
CA SER A 625 -23.34 57.01 -36.17
C SER A 625 -22.20 56.29 -36.90
N VAL A 626 -22.53 55.57 -37.97
CA VAL A 626 -21.60 54.82 -38.84
C VAL A 626 -21.18 55.59 -40.11
N ALA A 627 -21.46 56.89 -40.16
CA ALA A 627 -21.15 57.73 -41.31
C ALA A 627 -19.68 58.23 -41.29
N GLY A 628 -19.01 58.20 -42.45
CA GLY A 628 -17.65 58.74 -42.60
C GLY A 628 -16.62 57.73 -43.14
N LYS A 629 -15.38 58.21 -43.26
CA LYS A 629 -14.21 57.41 -43.62
C LYS A 629 -13.73 56.62 -42.39
N LYS A 630 -12.83 55.65 -42.62
CA LYS A 630 -12.29 54.80 -41.56
C LYS A 630 -11.68 55.60 -40.39
N ALA A 631 -11.03 56.73 -40.67
CA ALA A 631 -10.47 57.61 -39.64
C ALA A 631 -11.58 58.14 -38.71
N ASP A 632 -12.66 58.68 -39.27
CA ASP A 632 -13.81 59.19 -38.52
C ASP A 632 -14.51 58.12 -37.65
N LEU A 633 -14.47 56.84 -38.07
CA LEU A 633 -15.01 55.73 -37.28
C LEU A 633 -14.10 55.36 -36.11
N VAL A 634 -12.78 55.42 -36.31
CA VAL A 634 -11.79 55.15 -35.26
C VAL A 634 -11.83 56.26 -34.20
N GLU A 635 -11.84 57.52 -34.64
CA GLU A 635 -11.93 58.70 -33.76
C GLU A 635 -13.17 58.66 -32.86
N ARG A 636 -14.34 58.25 -33.38
CA ARG A 636 -15.56 58.10 -32.56
C ARG A 636 -15.50 56.97 -31.54
N ILE A 637 -14.76 55.90 -31.85
CA ILE A 637 -14.57 54.79 -30.90
C ILE A 637 -13.58 55.22 -29.81
N GLU A 638 -12.54 55.97 -30.18
CA GLU A 638 -11.59 56.59 -29.24
C GLU A 638 -12.32 57.58 -28.32
N GLU A 639 -13.10 58.52 -28.86
CA GLU A 639 -13.92 59.46 -28.07
C GLU A 639 -14.89 58.75 -27.11
N HIS A 640 -15.48 57.60 -27.51
CA HIS A 640 -16.37 56.84 -26.64
C HIS A 640 -15.64 56.19 -25.46
N PHE A 641 -14.38 55.78 -25.63
CA PHE A 641 -13.56 55.21 -24.54
C PHE A 641 -12.81 56.28 -23.73
N GLU A 642 -12.59 57.47 -24.26
CA GLU A 642 -12.04 58.62 -23.51
C GLU A 642 -13.09 59.29 -22.60
N ASN A 643 -14.36 59.32 -23.02
CA ASN A 643 -15.45 59.94 -22.27
C ASN A 643 -16.14 59.01 -21.24
N LYS A 644 -15.62 57.80 -21.02
CA LYS A 644 -16.13 56.79 -20.06
C LYS A 644 -15.02 56.34 -19.13
#